data_AF-A0A1F6HP18-F1
#
_entry.id   AF-A0A1F6HP18-F1
#
_cell.length_a   1.000
_cell.length_b   1.000
_cell.length_c   1.000
_cell.angle_alpha   90.00
_cell.angle_beta   90.00
_cell.angle_gamma   90.00
#
_symmetry.space_group_name_H-M   'P 1'
#
loop_
_entity.id
_entity.type
_entity.pdbx_description
1 polymer ?
#
loop_
_entity_poly.entity_id
_entity_poly.type
_entity_poly.pdbx_seq_one_letter_code
_entity_poly.pdbx_strand_id
1 'polypeptide(L)'
;MKEFDLRLRGSVFESAPKDMGGNSPVETTGEANPKPPIIETGIKVRPEMIEKIVTLDPSQPEYPLKRKFEDYYTELSSGKDCDYDTFAKKYVLAIALIQDGRYQNLRFLARDFFHGRTDQKELDPRIIELRDNLKLHVQDALDRKDVNKQKKKAEDKLRNFAESVAQNKTLDAQAFRKLVGLFGSSNIVDILYRSRPEFKGIPVEQVSSILADYLGDYLITRGEFKPDDIEGGIEYLSEPTLKDGLMEVIKEGALAFYKLKKKSGDVSNNHQIFDEYTDWIRREFNRFDNKELNNIVTEIEKYYDSLLSFTKPVQIVGFLKEGRDFPDVNQLINIKEIADKKRMLIGDGMGLGKSASAILAKESLGVKQALIVTPSNVISTWLEYLSDKVENDKQIGYFKKGVAPKVLVVEDPRSLKDNDTSSYDYVIVSQEKMNDNYTSELENLGFGMLIVDEAHKLKNLREGVRASNLLRLTSKIEKEDSYLALLSGTPVPNKVSDVAMILKLLYPERFKNMDNKDLVRNIIKGDLVDIRKLLIPRMQMKDLAESIDIPKLSENIQYVDLSAKEKEVYEILMEEDEIEAKDKIRILRQFLLNPELLDVTPSIESSKINAVRTHLQVTFQTKDKVVMFVNGYIENVIRGDKSILPKLKLPDDVQVYVIEGDVEDEERERIQKLLNKTSNGKMLVLISGQTADVGVNFSGADALDFYNEPWTKYNKKQQLGRGHREGLAHPLTSTTFITRGTIEEGIHEYIEIKYKAIEKLLRGIPISQIEQELLERNEQQEDPNLEVNPELAQYYFSSWDRMMKIFSYVKEIGEEDFLKFLNQYGKDYADCYTELSSRSYQANVCRISGTVIDRLVKEHGQNLQDIRILDIASGPEMLKRHIADEYQEQIVSLDINSHHFQGEGGKRIVGSFNALPVQDKSFDYANLSLALHYTKFIPSKGEYERVKVLTEMNRVLKTGGKTVINLMYSLDLRDVEKFKEVARVLGFEVLDEYSGEVEVGNQYKSRIITLQKQRDIEEGFETLAENMSKDNIDGLKWKKTSKALKNSRKIVKEFEMNGQKYQINFNEDDYSLMLEEEKVTAGGERLKSIYGKIKNIPKEDIVHSGYVRILLGKNYVLFKSLGKGKGVVIIK
;
A
#
# COMPACT_ATOMS: atom_id res chain seq x y z
N MET A 1 -12.00 -2.86 4.52
CA MET A 1 -10.66 -3.46 4.79
C MET A 1 -10.39 -4.73 3.99
N LYS A 2 -10.95 -5.93 4.25
CA LYS A 2 -10.69 -7.14 3.39
C LYS A 2 -10.99 -6.95 1.89
N GLU A 3 -12.03 -6.18 1.55
CA GLU A 3 -12.41 -5.83 0.16
C GLU A 3 -11.47 -4.80 -0.51
N PHE A 4 -10.88 -3.90 0.28
CA PHE A 4 -9.87 -2.93 -0.16
C PHE A 4 -8.46 -3.55 -0.19
N ASP A 5 -8.20 -4.50 0.70
CA ASP A 5 -7.01 -5.34 0.77
C ASP A 5 -6.93 -6.25 -0.47
N LEU A 6 -8.07 -6.79 -0.93
CA LEU A 6 -8.21 -7.42 -2.25
C LEU A 6 -7.87 -6.46 -3.40
N ARG A 7 -8.35 -5.21 -3.34
CA ARG A 7 -8.00 -4.19 -4.34
C ARG A 7 -6.51 -3.81 -4.28
N LEU A 8 -5.88 -3.75 -3.10
CA LEU A 8 -4.48 -3.28 -2.88
C LEU A 8 -3.46 -4.34 -3.25
N ARG A 9 -3.74 -5.59 -2.88
CA ARG A 9 -2.95 -6.77 -3.25
C ARG A 9 -2.79 -6.90 -4.75
N GLY A 10 -3.73 -6.39 -5.55
CA GLY A 10 -3.73 -6.32 -7.02
C GLY A 10 -2.52 -5.69 -7.71
N SER A 11 -1.62 -4.98 -6.99
CA SER A 11 -0.72 -4.00 -7.63
C SER A 11 0.75 -3.96 -7.17
N VAL A 12 1.23 -4.94 -6.40
CA VAL A 12 2.68 -5.09 -6.16
C VAL A 12 3.13 -6.53 -6.37
N PHE A 13 4.03 -6.69 -7.33
CA PHE A 13 4.72 -7.93 -7.59
C PHE A 13 5.80 -8.15 -6.53
N GLU A 14 5.50 -8.92 -5.48
CA GLU A 14 6.34 -10.04 -5.02
C GLU A 14 5.73 -10.89 -3.86
N SER A 15 5.79 -12.21 -4.07
CA SER A 15 5.80 -13.37 -3.16
C SER A 15 4.50 -13.88 -2.48
N ALA A 16 4.29 -15.20 -2.63
CA ALA A 16 3.10 -16.01 -2.30
C ALA A 16 2.82 -16.22 -0.79
N PRO A 17 1.59 -16.65 -0.40
CA PRO A 17 1.47 -18.07 -0.03
C PRO A 17 0.10 -18.78 -0.24
N LYS A 18 0.25 -20.07 -0.60
CA LYS A 18 -0.51 -21.32 -0.37
C LYS A 18 -1.90 -21.39 0.30
N ASP A 19 -2.80 -22.03 -0.46
CA ASP A 19 -3.73 -23.15 -0.20
C ASP A 19 -4.35 -23.40 1.20
N MET A 20 -5.69 -23.41 1.22
CA MET A 20 -6.51 -24.36 1.99
C MET A 20 -7.68 -24.85 1.10
N GLY A 21 -7.78 -26.17 0.94
CA GLY A 21 -8.74 -26.84 0.06
C GLY A 21 -10.10 -27.13 0.68
N GLY A 22 -11.02 -27.58 -0.19
CA GLY A 22 -12.30 -28.18 0.14
C GLY A 22 -12.83 -29.01 -1.04
N ASN A 23 -12.94 -30.32 -0.82
CA ASN A 23 -13.27 -31.40 -1.77
C ASN A 23 -14.62 -31.29 -2.47
N SER A 24 -14.72 -31.83 -3.71
CA SER A 24 -15.69 -32.88 -4.12
C SER A 24 -15.33 -33.46 -5.51
N PRO A 25 -15.72 -34.71 -5.83
CA PRO A 25 -14.97 -35.61 -6.71
C PRO A 25 -15.57 -35.72 -8.12
N VAL A 26 -14.72 -35.87 -9.15
CA VAL A 26 -15.11 -36.51 -10.42
C VAL A 26 -13.92 -37.30 -10.96
N GLU A 27 -14.16 -38.58 -11.23
CA GLU A 27 -13.23 -39.55 -11.80
C GLU A 27 -12.79 -39.17 -13.22
N THR A 28 -11.50 -39.32 -13.54
CA THR A 28 -11.05 -39.54 -14.92
C THR A 28 -9.90 -40.54 -14.97
N THR A 29 -10.15 -41.61 -15.72
CA THR A 29 -9.20 -42.61 -16.23
C THR A 29 -8.40 -42.05 -17.42
N GLY A 30 -7.12 -42.41 -17.55
CA GLY A 30 -6.40 -42.35 -18.83
C GLY A 30 -4.97 -41.81 -18.75
N GLU A 31 -4.01 -42.70 -19.01
CA GLU A 31 -2.56 -42.55 -18.85
C GLU A 31 -1.89 -41.55 -19.82
N ALA A 32 -0.94 -40.75 -19.31
CA ALA A 32 0.08 -40.05 -20.09
C ALA A 32 1.45 -40.15 -19.39
N ASN A 33 2.49 -40.48 -20.18
CA ASN A 33 3.88 -40.73 -19.79
C ASN A 33 4.54 -39.58 -18.98
N PRO A 34 5.42 -39.89 -17.99
CA PRO A 34 6.12 -38.88 -17.20
C PRO A 34 7.37 -38.32 -17.92
N LYS A 35 7.48 -36.98 -17.98
CA LYS A 35 8.73 -36.24 -18.24
C LYS A 35 9.55 -36.10 -16.94
N PRO A 36 10.89 -35.96 -17.01
CA PRO A 36 11.80 -36.24 -15.90
C PRO A 36 11.77 -35.16 -14.80
N PRO A 37 11.97 -35.53 -13.52
CA PRO A 37 12.07 -34.55 -12.43
C PRO A 37 13.45 -33.87 -12.45
N ILE A 38 13.44 -32.54 -12.52
CA ILE A 38 14.64 -31.72 -12.26
C ILE A 38 14.84 -31.71 -10.74
N ILE A 39 15.88 -32.40 -10.27
CA ILE A 39 16.33 -32.36 -8.88
C ILE A 39 17.55 -31.44 -8.83
N GLU A 40 17.43 -30.29 -8.19
CA GLU A 40 18.57 -29.42 -7.84
C GLU A 40 19.44 -30.11 -6.78
N THR A 41 20.26 -31.06 -7.21
CA THR A 41 21.37 -31.58 -6.39
C THR A 41 22.54 -30.61 -6.56
N GLY A 42 22.99 -29.94 -5.51
CA GLY A 42 24.09 -28.97 -5.51
C GLY A 42 25.47 -29.48 -5.92
N ILE A 43 25.56 -30.57 -6.68
CA ILE A 43 26.77 -31.07 -7.33
C ILE A 43 26.72 -30.59 -8.79
N LYS A 44 27.62 -29.68 -9.20
CA LYS A 44 27.80 -29.33 -10.62
C LYS A 44 28.41 -30.52 -11.37
N VAL A 45 27.56 -31.40 -11.88
CA VAL A 45 27.94 -32.35 -12.92
C VAL A 45 28.07 -31.56 -14.22
N ARG A 46 29.24 -31.59 -14.85
CA ARG A 46 29.41 -30.95 -16.17
C ARG A 46 28.51 -31.69 -17.18
N PRO A 47 27.61 -31.01 -17.90
CA PRO A 47 26.67 -31.64 -18.85
C PRO A 47 27.35 -32.61 -19.82
N GLU A 48 28.56 -32.25 -20.25
CA GLU A 48 29.47 -33.00 -21.12
C GLU A 48 29.73 -34.46 -20.66
N MET A 49 29.66 -34.75 -19.35
CA MET A 49 29.91 -36.09 -18.81
C MET A 49 28.70 -37.01 -18.90
N ILE A 50 27.50 -36.47 -18.69
CA ILE A 50 26.24 -37.21 -18.85
C ILE A 50 26.05 -37.49 -20.34
N GLU A 51 26.33 -36.50 -21.18
CA GLU A 51 26.28 -36.63 -22.63
C GLU A 51 27.22 -37.74 -23.13
N LYS A 52 28.44 -37.86 -22.59
CA LYS A 52 29.37 -38.96 -22.90
C LYS A 52 28.85 -40.35 -22.55
N ILE A 53 28.10 -40.52 -21.46
CA ILE A 53 27.53 -41.82 -21.07
C ILE A 53 26.34 -42.16 -21.96
N VAL A 54 25.46 -41.20 -22.21
CA VAL A 54 24.22 -41.39 -22.98
C VAL A 54 24.50 -41.53 -24.48
N THR A 55 25.67 -41.08 -24.96
CA THR A 55 26.11 -41.24 -26.36
C THR A 55 26.93 -42.51 -26.63
N LEU A 56 27.21 -43.35 -25.62
CA LEU A 56 27.92 -44.62 -25.83
C LEU A 56 27.16 -45.53 -26.80
N ASP A 57 27.90 -46.16 -27.72
CA ASP A 57 27.43 -47.12 -28.74
C ASP A 57 27.69 -48.57 -28.28
N PRO A 58 26.82 -49.56 -28.61
CA PRO A 58 27.01 -50.99 -28.28
C PRO A 58 28.38 -51.61 -28.57
N SER A 59 29.11 -51.08 -29.54
CA SER A 59 30.45 -51.51 -29.95
C SER A 59 31.56 -51.00 -29.03
N GLN A 60 31.27 -50.01 -28.17
CA GLN A 60 32.21 -49.40 -27.26
C GLN A 60 32.29 -50.21 -25.94
N PRO A 61 33.49 -50.49 -25.42
CA PRO A 61 33.67 -51.35 -24.24
C PRO A 61 32.99 -50.81 -22.97
N GLU A 62 32.69 -49.51 -22.91
CA GLU A 62 32.02 -48.81 -21.82
C GLU A 62 30.48 -48.88 -21.90
N TYR A 63 29.90 -49.31 -23.02
CA TYR A 63 28.45 -49.39 -23.25
C TYR A 63 27.64 -50.11 -22.15
N PRO A 64 28.14 -51.18 -21.49
CA PRO A 64 27.43 -51.79 -20.38
C PRO A 64 27.12 -50.84 -19.20
N LEU A 65 27.85 -49.73 -19.07
CA LEU A 65 27.59 -48.70 -18.05
C LEU A 65 26.39 -47.83 -18.41
N LYS A 66 26.23 -47.47 -19.69
CA LYS A 66 25.06 -46.75 -20.19
C LYS A 66 23.78 -47.54 -19.90
N ARG A 67 23.81 -48.84 -20.20
CA ARG A 67 22.65 -49.73 -19.96
C ARG A 67 22.27 -49.82 -18.48
N LYS A 68 23.26 -49.96 -17.59
CA LYS A 68 23.01 -49.96 -16.14
C LYS A 68 22.52 -48.60 -15.61
N PHE A 69 22.98 -47.50 -16.20
CA PHE A 69 22.54 -46.16 -15.86
C PHE A 69 21.07 -45.94 -16.28
N GLU A 70 20.72 -46.36 -17.49
CA GLU A 70 19.36 -46.28 -18.06
C GLU A 70 18.37 -47.19 -17.32
N ASP A 71 18.74 -48.43 -17.01
CA ASP A 71 17.91 -49.37 -16.25
C ASP A 71 17.56 -48.79 -14.86
N TYR A 72 18.52 -48.15 -14.18
CA TYR A 72 18.31 -47.56 -12.86
C TYR A 72 17.56 -46.23 -12.91
N TYR A 73 17.79 -45.41 -13.93
CA TYR A 73 17.04 -44.18 -14.17
C TYR A 73 15.54 -44.49 -14.38
N THR A 74 15.27 -45.62 -15.05
CA THR A 74 13.93 -46.15 -15.28
C THR A 74 13.27 -46.64 -13.97
N GLU A 75 14.02 -47.29 -13.07
CA GLU A 75 13.50 -47.64 -11.73
C GLU A 75 13.18 -46.40 -10.89
N LEU A 76 14.03 -45.36 -10.91
CA LEU A 76 13.84 -44.11 -10.16
C LEU A 76 12.62 -43.31 -10.64
N SER A 77 12.37 -43.32 -11.95
CA SER A 77 11.21 -42.64 -12.57
C SER A 77 9.90 -43.45 -12.42
N SER A 78 9.97 -44.71 -11.99
CA SER A 78 8.81 -45.54 -11.65
C SER A 78 8.26 -45.34 -10.23
N GLY A 79 8.91 -44.49 -9.40
CA GLY A 79 8.42 -44.13 -8.07
C GLY A 79 8.55 -45.20 -6.99
N LYS A 80 9.31 -46.28 -7.22
CA LYS A 80 9.67 -47.23 -6.15
C LYS A 80 10.71 -46.61 -5.22
N ASP A 81 10.57 -46.79 -3.90
CA ASP A 81 11.53 -46.35 -2.87
C ASP A 81 12.92 -46.94 -3.16
N CYS A 82 13.75 -46.18 -3.87
CA CYS A 82 15.13 -46.54 -4.11
C CYS A 82 15.99 -45.87 -3.03
N ASP A 83 16.69 -46.69 -2.25
CA ASP A 83 17.64 -46.24 -1.24
C ASP A 83 18.68 -45.30 -1.87
N TYR A 84 18.67 -44.04 -1.44
CA TYR A 84 19.50 -42.96 -1.96
C TYR A 84 21.00 -43.24 -1.76
N ASP A 85 21.35 -44.03 -0.74
CA ASP A 85 22.73 -44.45 -0.46
C ASP A 85 23.23 -45.46 -1.52
N THR A 86 22.32 -46.27 -2.08
CA THR A 86 22.61 -47.18 -3.20
C THR A 86 22.78 -46.42 -4.52
N PHE A 87 22.02 -45.34 -4.75
CA PHE A 87 22.17 -44.45 -5.91
C PHE A 87 23.51 -43.72 -5.87
N ALA A 88 23.84 -43.08 -4.74
CA ALA A 88 25.11 -42.36 -4.57
C ALA A 88 26.33 -43.29 -4.73
N LYS A 89 26.34 -44.48 -4.14
CA LYS A 89 27.44 -45.46 -4.27
C LYS A 89 27.68 -45.93 -5.71
N LYS A 90 26.61 -46.12 -6.50
CA LYS A 90 26.70 -46.58 -7.90
C LYS A 90 26.99 -45.45 -8.89
N TYR A 91 26.51 -44.24 -8.61
CA TYR A 91 26.81 -43.02 -9.40
C TYR A 91 28.27 -42.58 -9.23
N VAL A 92 28.82 -42.70 -8.01
CA VAL A 92 30.24 -42.45 -7.74
C VAL A 92 31.14 -43.48 -8.45
N LEU A 93 30.71 -44.75 -8.52
CA LEU A 93 31.41 -45.76 -9.31
C LEU A 93 31.43 -45.39 -10.81
N ALA A 94 30.31 -44.91 -11.35
CA ALA A 94 30.23 -44.47 -12.76
C ALA A 94 31.16 -43.27 -13.04
N ILE A 95 31.24 -42.30 -12.13
CA ILE A 95 32.17 -41.16 -12.27
C ILE A 95 33.64 -41.59 -12.14
N ALA A 96 33.96 -42.47 -11.19
CA ALA A 96 35.31 -43.00 -11.02
C ALA A 96 35.79 -43.83 -12.22
N LEU A 97 34.88 -44.62 -12.83
CA LEU A 97 35.14 -45.39 -14.06
C LEU A 97 35.45 -44.49 -15.26
N ILE A 98 34.82 -43.32 -15.34
CA ILE A 98 34.98 -42.37 -16.45
C ILE A 98 36.26 -41.53 -16.34
N GLN A 99 36.75 -41.27 -15.12
CA GLN A 99 37.91 -40.40 -14.90
C GLN A 99 39.26 -41.06 -15.17
N ASP A 100 39.43 -42.37 -14.98
CA ASP A 100 40.76 -43.00 -14.96
C ASP A 100 41.18 -43.73 -16.26
N GLY A 101 40.30 -43.80 -17.27
CA GLY A 101 40.65 -44.20 -18.65
C GLY A 101 41.29 -45.59 -18.86
N ARG A 102 41.43 -46.43 -17.83
CA ARG A 102 42.04 -47.78 -17.91
C ARG A 102 41.05 -48.88 -17.50
N TYR A 103 40.10 -49.16 -18.39
CA TYR A 103 38.99 -50.09 -18.14
C TYR A 103 39.35 -51.57 -17.93
N GLN A 104 40.55 -52.03 -18.33
CA GLN A 104 40.82 -53.48 -18.37
C GLN A 104 41.09 -54.15 -17.01
N ASN A 105 41.43 -53.40 -15.95
CA ASN A 105 41.64 -53.97 -14.60
C ASN A 105 40.51 -53.68 -13.59
N LEU A 106 39.46 -52.97 -14.01
CA LEU A 106 38.41 -52.45 -13.11
C LEU A 106 37.31 -53.46 -12.76
N ARG A 107 37.23 -54.60 -13.45
CA ARG A 107 36.32 -55.70 -13.08
C ARG A 107 36.64 -56.32 -11.72
N PHE A 108 37.90 -56.24 -11.28
CA PHE A 108 38.33 -56.70 -9.95
C PHE A 108 37.98 -55.66 -8.86
N LEU A 109 38.34 -54.38 -9.07
CA LEU A 109 38.04 -53.29 -8.13
C LEU A 109 36.55 -53.10 -7.84
N ALA A 110 35.68 -53.19 -8.85
CA ALA A 110 34.24 -53.08 -8.64
C ALA A 110 33.68 -54.27 -7.83
N ARG A 111 34.22 -55.48 -8.02
CA ARG A 111 33.78 -56.65 -7.26
C ARG A 111 34.24 -56.57 -5.79
N ASP A 112 35.41 -55.99 -5.54
CA ASP A 112 35.98 -55.86 -4.21
C ASP A 112 35.38 -54.70 -3.39
N PHE A 113 35.03 -53.58 -4.05
CA PHE A 113 34.38 -52.41 -3.42
C PHE A 113 32.95 -52.69 -2.92
N PHE A 114 32.20 -53.58 -3.58
CA PHE A 114 30.82 -53.92 -3.20
C PHE A 114 30.70 -55.15 -2.30
N HIS A 115 31.73 -55.99 -2.18
CA HIS A 115 31.65 -57.25 -1.43
C HIS A 115 32.59 -57.38 -0.24
N GLY A 116 33.36 -56.34 0.10
CA GLY A 116 34.05 -56.24 1.40
C GLY A 116 35.05 -57.36 1.66
N ARG A 117 35.76 -57.84 0.62
CA ARG A 117 36.80 -58.87 0.75
C ARG A 117 38.14 -58.40 0.21
N THR A 118 38.76 -57.46 0.91
CA THR A 118 40.22 -57.30 0.95
C THR A 118 40.59 -56.40 2.14
N ASP A 119 41.72 -56.71 2.78
CA ASP A 119 42.30 -55.87 3.83
C ASP A 119 42.48 -54.43 3.31
N GLN A 120 42.22 -53.43 4.17
CA GLN A 120 42.26 -51.98 3.86
C GLN A 120 43.60 -51.46 3.28
N LYS A 121 44.60 -52.31 3.10
CA LYS A 121 45.96 -51.94 2.65
C LYS A 121 46.14 -51.87 1.13
N GLU A 122 45.12 -52.20 0.32
CA GLU A 122 45.24 -52.22 -1.16
C GLU A 122 44.24 -51.32 -1.93
N LEU A 123 43.63 -50.32 -1.28
CA LEU A 123 42.81 -49.32 -1.99
C LEU A 123 43.60 -48.00 -2.17
N ASP A 124 43.58 -47.45 -3.40
CA ASP A 124 44.23 -46.17 -3.73
C ASP A 124 43.69 -45.06 -2.80
N PRO A 125 44.55 -44.33 -2.06
CA PRO A 125 44.14 -43.27 -1.14
C PRO A 125 43.21 -42.22 -1.76
N ARG A 126 43.34 -41.97 -3.07
CA ARG A 126 42.52 -40.98 -3.79
C ARG A 126 41.06 -41.42 -3.93
N ILE A 127 40.80 -42.73 -4.03
CA ILE A 127 39.42 -43.27 -4.09
C ILE A 127 38.74 -43.18 -2.72
N ILE A 128 39.51 -43.35 -1.64
CA ILE A 128 39.01 -43.21 -0.27
C ILE A 128 38.64 -41.76 0.01
N GLU A 129 39.51 -40.81 -0.37
CA GLU A 129 39.28 -39.37 -0.23
C GLU A 129 38.06 -38.89 -1.04
N LEU A 130 37.89 -39.38 -2.28
CA LEU A 130 36.74 -39.04 -3.12
C LEU A 130 35.42 -39.53 -2.52
N ARG A 131 35.41 -40.78 -2.00
CA ARG A 131 34.25 -41.37 -1.33
C ARG A 131 33.83 -40.56 -0.10
N ASP A 132 34.80 -40.15 0.71
CA ASP A 132 34.53 -39.48 1.98
C ASP A 132 34.09 -38.01 1.74
N ASN A 133 34.66 -37.31 0.75
CA ASN A 133 34.20 -35.98 0.33
C ASN A 133 32.79 -35.96 -0.29
N LEU A 134 32.42 -37.00 -1.05
CA LEU A 134 31.08 -37.12 -1.63
C LEU A 134 30.01 -37.42 -0.60
N LYS A 135 30.31 -38.24 0.42
CA LYS A 135 29.41 -38.48 1.54
C LYS A 135 29.08 -37.18 2.28
N LEU A 136 30.08 -36.32 2.50
CA LEU A 136 29.89 -35.00 3.12
C LEU A 136 28.97 -34.08 2.31
N HIS A 137 29.14 -34.02 0.98
CA HIS A 137 28.33 -33.13 0.12
C HIS A 137 26.89 -33.61 -0.09
N VAL A 138 26.67 -34.93 -0.18
CA VAL A 138 25.32 -35.48 -0.29
C VAL A 138 24.54 -35.29 1.01
N GLN A 139 25.21 -35.43 2.16
CA GLN A 139 24.63 -35.16 3.46
C GLN A 139 24.21 -33.68 3.57
N ASP A 140 25.09 -32.73 3.22
CA ASP A 140 24.78 -31.29 3.24
C ASP A 140 23.59 -30.90 2.33
N ALA A 141 23.42 -31.56 1.18
CA ALA A 141 22.29 -31.30 0.28
C ALA A 141 20.95 -31.87 0.79
N LEU A 142 20.96 -33.06 1.41
CA LEU A 142 19.79 -33.66 2.04
C LEU A 142 19.35 -32.84 3.25
N ASP A 143 20.32 -32.41 4.06
CA ASP A 143 20.09 -31.57 5.23
C ASP A 143 19.41 -30.24 4.83
N ARG A 144 19.82 -29.59 3.72
CA ARG A 144 19.19 -28.34 3.23
C ARG A 144 17.74 -28.50 2.75
N LYS A 145 17.40 -29.64 2.12
CA LYS A 145 16.04 -29.89 1.59
C LYS A 145 15.05 -30.19 2.72
N ASP A 146 15.48 -30.95 3.71
CA ASP A 146 14.69 -31.20 4.92
C ASP A 146 14.51 -29.93 5.76
N VAL A 147 15.55 -29.09 5.87
CA VAL A 147 15.46 -27.78 6.53
C VAL A 147 14.42 -26.87 5.85
N ASN A 148 14.39 -26.78 4.52
CA ASN A 148 13.40 -25.95 3.81
C ASN A 148 11.96 -26.46 3.96
N LYS A 149 11.74 -27.78 3.99
CA LYS A 149 10.41 -28.38 4.22
C LYS A 149 9.94 -28.16 5.66
N GLN A 150 10.85 -28.25 6.63
CA GLN A 150 10.57 -27.95 8.04
C GLN A 150 10.25 -26.47 8.25
N LYS A 151 10.99 -25.56 7.60
CA LYS A 151 10.77 -24.11 7.69
C LYS A 151 9.37 -23.71 7.19
N LYS A 152 8.97 -24.22 6.02
CA LYS A 152 7.63 -23.96 5.45
C LYS A 152 6.50 -24.47 6.34
N LYS A 153 6.67 -25.66 6.93
CA LYS A 153 5.70 -26.23 7.87
C LYS A 153 5.59 -25.41 9.16
N ALA A 154 6.69 -24.82 9.62
CA ALA A 154 6.69 -23.93 10.79
C ALA A 154 5.98 -22.60 10.48
N GLU A 155 6.18 -22.02 9.28
CA GLU A 155 5.49 -20.82 8.81
C GLU A 155 3.97 -21.03 8.72
N ASP A 156 3.50 -22.13 8.12
CA ASP A 156 2.07 -22.44 8.02
C ASP A 156 1.43 -22.60 9.42
N LYS A 157 2.14 -23.23 10.35
CA LYS A 157 1.71 -23.33 11.75
C LYS A 157 1.61 -21.96 12.44
N LEU A 158 2.58 -21.07 12.19
CA LEU A 158 2.56 -19.73 12.74
C LEU A 158 1.38 -18.91 12.20
N ARG A 159 1.07 -19.01 10.90
CA ARG A 159 -0.10 -18.34 10.30
C ARG A 159 -1.41 -18.80 10.95
N ASN A 160 -1.61 -20.11 11.08
CA ASN A 160 -2.80 -20.66 11.75
C ASN A 160 -2.89 -20.23 13.22
N PHE A 161 -1.76 -20.21 13.92
CA PHE A 161 -1.71 -19.72 15.29
C PHE A 161 -2.09 -18.23 15.37
N ALA A 162 -1.48 -17.38 14.55
CA ALA A 162 -1.77 -15.95 14.50
C ALA A 162 -3.25 -15.68 14.17
N GLU A 163 -3.86 -16.43 13.25
CA GLU A 163 -5.29 -16.34 12.97
C GLU A 163 -6.14 -16.75 14.18
N SER A 164 -5.77 -17.83 14.87
CA SER A 164 -6.48 -18.28 16.08
C SER A 164 -6.39 -17.24 17.22
N VAL A 165 -5.23 -16.57 17.33
CA VAL A 165 -5.01 -15.43 18.22
C VAL A 165 -5.89 -14.28 17.80
N ALA A 166 -6.02 -13.94 16.51
CA ALA A 166 -6.88 -12.86 16.04
C ALA A 166 -8.37 -13.10 16.37
N GLN A 167 -8.82 -14.35 16.26
CA GLN A 167 -10.22 -14.73 16.45
C GLN A 167 -10.57 -15.13 17.90
N ASN A 168 -9.57 -15.17 18.80
CA ASN A 168 -9.72 -15.57 20.21
C ASN A 168 -10.31 -16.97 20.43
N LYS A 169 -10.06 -17.91 19.50
CA LYS A 169 -10.79 -19.18 19.42
C LYS A 169 -10.25 -20.29 20.32
N THR A 170 -8.94 -20.30 20.61
CA THR A 170 -8.29 -21.41 21.33
C THR A 170 -7.81 -20.95 22.71
N LEU A 171 -7.71 -21.89 23.66
CA LEU A 171 -7.14 -21.63 24.99
C LEU A 171 -5.70 -21.12 24.87
N ASP A 172 -4.95 -21.71 23.95
CA ASP A 172 -3.59 -21.33 23.58
C ASP A 172 -3.50 -19.88 23.08
N ALA A 173 -4.43 -19.46 22.22
CA ALA A 173 -4.54 -18.08 21.75
C ALA A 173 -4.87 -17.11 22.89
N GLN A 174 -5.77 -17.50 23.79
CA GLN A 174 -6.13 -16.70 24.96
C GLN A 174 -4.94 -16.54 25.92
N ALA A 175 -4.17 -17.61 26.17
CA ALA A 175 -2.96 -17.55 26.98
C ALA A 175 -1.90 -16.62 26.37
N PHE A 176 -1.68 -16.71 25.06
CA PHE A 176 -0.77 -15.80 24.37
C PHE A 176 -1.22 -14.33 24.46
N ARG A 177 -2.52 -14.06 24.28
CA ARG A 177 -3.08 -12.72 24.46
C ARG A 177 -2.86 -12.16 25.87
N LYS A 178 -2.98 -13.00 26.90
CA LYS A 178 -2.69 -12.62 28.29
C LYS A 178 -1.22 -12.24 28.47
N LEU A 179 -0.28 -13.05 27.96
CA LEU A 179 1.14 -12.72 27.99
C LEU A 179 1.45 -11.39 27.28
N VAL A 180 0.81 -11.16 26.13
CA VAL A 180 0.91 -9.90 25.39
C VAL A 180 0.35 -8.72 26.19
N GLY A 181 -0.72 -8.91 26.97
CA GLY A 181 -1.24 -7.91 27.90
C GLY A 181 -0.32 -7.62 29.08
N LEU A 182 0.33 -8.65 29.64
CA LEU A 182 1.25 -8.54 30.79
C LEU A 182 2.55 -7.81 30.45
N PHE A 183 3.14 -8.16 29.30
CA PHE A 183 4.46 -7.66 28.89
C PHE A 183 4.38 -6.55 27.84
N GLY A 184 3.18 -6.20 27.38
CA GLY A 184 2.93 -5.21 26.34
C GLY A 184 2.99 -5.77 24.91
N SER A 185 2.10 -5.26 24.03
CA SER A 185 1.98 -5.65 22.61
C SER A 185 3.25 -5.48 21.80
N SER A 186 4.07 -4.57 22.27
CA SER A 186 5.36 -4.26 21.70
C SER A 186 6.37 -5.42 21.82
N ASN A 187 6.24 -6.30 22.83
CA ASN A 187 7.14 -7.43 23.08
C ASN A 187 6.66 -8.72 22.39
N ILE A 188 5.67 -8.64 21.49
CA ILE A 188 4.97 -9.81 20.94
C ILE A 188 5.89 -10.85 20.30
N VAL A 189 6.94 -10.44 19.59
CA VAL A 189 7.87 -11.37 18.94
C VAL A 189 8.71 -12.12 19.98
N ASP A 190 9.19 -11.41 21.01
CA ASP A 190 9.92 -12.01 22.12
C ASP A 190 9.02 -12.95 22.92
N ILE A 191 7.78 -12.55 23.20
CA ILE A 191 6.77 -13.39 23.86
C ILE A 191 6.47 -14.63 23.02
N LEU A 192 6.35 -14.50 21.69
CA LEU A 192 6.11 -15.63 20.79
C LEU A 192 7.25 -16.62 20.85
N TYR A 193 8.49 -16.19 20.65
CA TYR A 193 9.63 -17.11 20.66
C TYR A 193 9.83 -17.81 22.01
N ARG A 194 9.37 -17.21 23.12
CA ARG A 194 9.51 -17.76 24.46
C ARG A 194 8.37 -18.71 24.82
N SER A 195 7.13 -18.26 24.63
CA SER A 195 5.95 -19.10 24.86
C SER A 195 5.78 -20.21 23.83
N ARG A 196 6.39 -20.05 22.65
CA ARG A 196 6.35 -20.98 21.52
C ARG A 196 7.74 -21.16 20.90
N PRO A 197 8.65 -21.89 21.57
CA PRO A 197 10.01 -22.12 21.07
C PRO A 197 10.05 -22.80 19.70
N GLU A 198 8.99 -23.51 19.30
CA GLU A 198 8.86 -24.14 17.98
C GLU A 198 8.97 -23.14 16.82
N PHE A 199 8.74 -21.86 17.05
CA PHE A 199 8.86 -20.82 16.02
C PHE A 199 10.24 -20.15 15.98
N LYS A 200 11.16 -20.41 16.93
CA LYS A 200 12.50 -19.77 16.98
C LYS A 200 13.34 -19.95 15.71
N GLY A 201 13.08 -20.99 14.93
CA GLY A 201 13.76 -21.23 13.64
C GLY A 201 13.29 -20.34 12.49
N ILE A 202 12.24 -19.54 12.68
CA ILE A 202 11.71 -18.60 11.69
C ILE A 202 12.37 -17.23 11.90
N PRO A 203 12.96 -16.61 10.86
CA PRO A 203 13.47 -15.24 10.90
C PRO A 203 12.47 -14.24 11.49
N VAL A 204 12.99 -13.28 12.28
CA VAL A 204 12.21 -12.23 12.96
C VAL A 204 11.33 -11.47 11.97
N GLU A 205 11.87 -11.12 10.81
CA GLU A 205 11.16 -10.41 9.73
C GLU A 205 9.92 -11.19 9.26
N GLN A 206 10.05 -12.50 9.08
CA GLN A 206 8.97 -13.37 8.62
C GLN A 206 7.90 -13.57 9.70
N VAL A 207 8.32 -13.77 10.95
CA VAL A 207 7.41 -13.83 12.10
C VAL A 207 6.62 -12.53 12.22
N SER A 208 7.33 -11.41 12.14
CA SER A 208 6.75 -10.07 12.23
C SER A 208 5.72 -9.85 11.13
N SER A 209 6.05 -10.15 9.88
CA SER A 209 5.12 -10.08 8.75
C SER A 209 3.85 -10.93 8.97
N ILE A 210 4.00 -12.17 9.43
CA ILE A 210 2.83 -13.04 9.69
C ILE A 210 1.98 -12.48 10.83
N LEU A 211 2.58 -12.05 11.94
CA LEU A 211 1.82 -11.47 13.05
C LEU A 211 1.13 -10.16 12.62
N ALA A 212 1.74 -9.34 11.76
CA ALA A 212 1.15 -8.12 11.22
C ALA A 212 -0.17 -8.40 10.48
N ASP A 213 -0.14 -9.39 9.59
CA ASP A 213 -1.27 -9.75 8.71
C ASP A 213 -2.53 -10.16 9.49
N TYR A 214 -2.35 -10.81 10.66
CA TYR A 214 -3.45 -11.36 11.45
C TYR A 214 -3.78 -10.54 12.70
N LEU A 215 -2.77 -9.97 13.37
CA LEU A 215 -2.91 -9.35 14.69
C LEU A 215 -2.75 -7.83 14.68
N GLY A 216 -2.34 -7.22 13.56
CA GLY A 216 -1.91 -5.83 13.50
C GLY A 216 -2.82 -4.82 14.21
N ASP A 217 -4.14 -4.88 13.96
CA ASP A 217 -5.11 -3.94 14.58
C ASP A 217 -5.44 -4.31 16.04
N TYR A 218 -5.34 -5.60 16.42
CA TYR A 218 -5.51 -6.06 17.81
C TYR A 218 -4.40 -5.52 18.72
N LEU A 219 -3.18 -5.41 18.21
CA LEU A 219 -2.02 -4.94 18.99
C LEU A 219 -2.04 -3.45 19.29
N ILE A 220 -2.89 -2.69 18.60
CA ILE A 220 -3.14 -1.27 18.86
C ILE A 220 -4.09 -1.09 20.06
N THR A 221 -4.96 -2.06 20.34
CA THR A 221 -5.95 -1.97 21.44
C THR A 221 -5.33 -2.44 22.75
N ARG A 222 -5.28 -1.52 23.74
CA ARG A 222 -4.76 -1.79 25.10
C ARG A 222 -5.68 -2.76 25.82
N GLY A 223 -5.17 -3.93 26.23
CA GLY A 223 -5.85 -4.79 27.20
C GLY A 223 -5.60 -4.29 28.63
N GLU A 224 -6.59 -4.39 29.52
CA GLU A 224 -6.39 -4.08 30.95
C GLU A 224 -5.45 -5.13 31.59
N PHE A 225 -4.42 -4.66 32.30
CA PHE A 225 -3.57 -5.51 33.11
C PHE A 225 -4.38 -6.15 34.26
N LYS A 226 -4.33 -7.47 34.36
CA LYS A 226 -4.94 -8.22 35.47
C LYS A 226 -3.85 -8.97 36.23
N PRO A 227 -3.69 -8.74 37.55
CA PRO A 227 -2.70 -9.44 38.35
C PRO A 227 -2.82 -10.97 38.25
N ASP A 228 -4.03 -11.52 38.11
CA ASP A 228 -4.25 -12.97 37.97
C ASP A 228 -3.60 -13.57 36.71
N ASP A 229 -3.34 -12.77 35.68
CA ASP A 229 -2.69 -13.26 34.47
C ASP A 229 -1.18 -13.51 34.70
N ILE A 230 -0.58 -12.98 35.79
CA ILE A 230 0.86 -13.06 36.05
C ILE A 230 1.37 -14.48 36.20
N GLU A 231 0.54 -15.43 36.64
CA GLU A 231 0.93 -16.83 36.90
C GLU A 231 1.64 -17.46 35.69
N GLY A 232 1.09 -17.24 34.48
CA GLY A 232 1.69 -17.71 33.23
C GLY A 232 2.91 -16.90 32.77
N GLY A 233 3.16 -15.74 33.38
CA GLY A 233 4.24 -14.81 33.02
C GLY A 233 5.52 -14.97 33.86
N ILE A 234 5.44 -15.53 35.06
CA ILE A 234 6.54 -15.54 36.04
C ILE A 234 7.84 -16.14 35.48
N GLU A 235 7.73 -17.23 34.70
CA GLU A 235 8.88 -17.92 34.12
C GLU A 235 9.69 -17.06 33.12
N TYR A 236 9.10 -15.98 32.61
CA TYR A 236 9.73 -15.09 31.64
C TYR A 236 10.40 -13.86 32.24
N LEU A 237 10.27 -13.63 33.56
CA LEU A 237 10.80 -12.45 34.24
C LEU A 237 12.32 -12.40 34.37
N SER A 238 13.01 -13.52 34.11
CA SER A 238 14.48 -13.54 34.03
C SER A 238 15.03 -12.75 32.85
N GLU A 239 14.19 -12.44 31.85
CA GLU A 239 14.57 -11.66 30.68
C GLU A 239 14.38 -10.16 30.94
N PRO A 240 15.45 -9.33 30.85
CA PRO A 240 15.37 -7.91 31.15
C PRO A 240 14.30 -7.16 30.35
N THR A 241 14.11 -7.49 29.06
CA THR A 241 13.14 -6.81 28.20
C THR A 241 11.68 -7.06 28.59
N LEU A 242 11.38 -8.27 29.08
CA LEU A 242 10.04 -8.62 29.56
C LEU A 242 9.80 -8.10 30.97
N LYS A 243 10.83 -8.10 31.83
CA LYS A 243 10.80 -7.42 33.13
C LYS A 243 10.50 -5.92 32.96
N ASP A 244 11.22 -5.23 32.08
CA ASP A 244 11.00 -3.82 31.77
C ASP A 244 9.59 -3.61 31.21
N GLY A 245 9.13 -4.51 30.32
CA GLY A 245 7.76 -4.48 29.79
C GLY A 245 6.70 -4.54 30.87
N LEU A 246 6.83 -5.45 31.84
CA LEU A 246 5.92 -5.55 32.99
C LEU A 246 5.99 -4.30 33.88
N MET A 247 7.19 -3.77 34.13
CA MET A 247 7.36 -2.55 34.93
C MET A 247 6.61 -1.36 34.31
N GLU A 248 6.70 -1.18 33.00
CA GLU A 248 5.97 -0.12 32.30
C GLU A 248 4.46 -0.32 32.36
N VAL A 249 3.95 -1.54 32.16
CA VAL A 249 2.52 -1.85 32.30
C VAL A 249 1.99 -1.53 33.70
N ILE A 250 2.76 -1.84 34.75
CA ILE A 250 2.37 -1.54 36.14
C ILE A 250 2.41 -0.03 36.42
N LYS A 251 3.42 0.71 35.93
CA LYS A 251 3.46 2.18 36.05
C LYS A 251 2.28 2.84 35.34
N GLU A 252 1.93 2.38 34.15
CA GLU A 252 0.75 2.86 33.43
C GLU A 252 -0.53 2.60 34.24
N GLY A 253 -0.66 1.39 34.82
CA GLY A 253 -1.77 1.05 35.73
C GLY A 253 -1.83 1.93 36.98
N ALA A 254 -0.68 2.26 37.58
CA ALA A 254 -0.59 3.15 38.74
C ALA A 254 -1.07 4.57 38.40
N LEU A 255 -0.66 5.08 37.23
CA LEU A 255 -1.13 6.37 36.74
C LEU A 255 -2.64 6.37 36.44
N ALA A 256 -3.16 5.28 35.85
CA ALA A 256 -4.60 5.12 35.62
C ALA A 256 -5.39 5.09 36.94
N PHE A 257 -4.91 4.35 37.94
CA PHE A 257 -5.48 4.31 39.28
C PHE A 257 -5.47 5.70 39.94
N TYR A 258 -4.35 6.41 39.86
CA TYR A 258 -4.23 7.78 40.36
C TYR A 258 -5.29 8.71 39.77
N LYS A 259 -5.47 8.65 38.44
CA LYS A 259 -6.46 9.45 37.71
C LYS A 259 -7.89 9.10 38.13
N LEU A 260 -8.21 7.81 38.29
CA LEU A 260 -9.52 7.35 38.76
C LEU A 260 -9.84 7.85 40.16
N LYS A 261 -8.87 7.77 41.09
CA LYS A 261 -9.02 8.26 42.46
C LYS A 261 -9.25 9.77 42.51
N LYS A 262 -8.45 10.56 41.80
CA LYS A 262 -8.66 12.01 41.69
C LYS A 262 -10.01 12.35 41.07
N LYS A 263 -10.47 11.60 40.06
CA LYS A 263 -11.80 11.77 39.46
C LYS A 263 -12.94 11.47 40.43
N SER A 264 -12.76 10.51 41.34
CA SER A 264 -13.75 10.19 42.37
C SER A 264 -13.84 11.23 43.52
N GLY A 265 -12.99 12.27 43.50
CA GLY A 265 -12.95 13.28 44.55
C GLY A 265 -12.13 12.85 45.78
N ASP A 266 -11.25 11.86 45.63
CA ASP A 266 -10.40 11.39 46.74
C ASP A 266 -9.48 12.52 47.24
N VAL A 267 -9.54 12.79 48.54
CA VAL A 267 -8.78 13.85 49.24
C VAL A 267 -7.38 13.39 49.66
N SER A 268 -7.04 12.12 49.44
CA SER A 268 -5.71 11.57 49.68
C SER A 268 -4.64 12.34 48.91
N ASN A 269 -3.49 12.52 49.55
CA ASN A 269 -2.36 13.17 48.91
C ASN A 269 -1.78 12.26 47.81
N ASN A 270 -0.97 12.82 46.90
CA ASN A 270 -0.48 12.05 45.75
C ASN A 270 0.33 10.82 46.17
N HIS A 271 1.17 10.90 47.21
CA HIS A 271 1.95 9.75 47.70
C HIS A 271 1.04 8.61 48.14
N GLN A 272 0.03 8.90 48.98
CA GLN A 272 -0.92 7.91 49.46
C GLN A 272 -1.63 7.15 48.34
N ILE A 273 -2.00 7.84 47.25
CA ILE A 273 -2.70 7.20 46.13
C ILE A 273 -1.77 6.22 45.38
N PHE A 274 -0.50 6.57 45.20
CA PHE A 274 0.47 5.66 44.58
C PHE A 274 0.83 4.50 45.51
N ASP A 275 1.01 4.76 46.81
CA ASP A 275 1.25 3.76 47.84
C ASP A 275 0.10 2.73 47.91
N GLU A 276 -1.15 3.20 47.86
CA GLU A 276 -2.33 2.32 47.82
C GLU A 276 -2.28 1.34 46.64
N TYR A 277 -1.84 1.81 45.47
CA TYR A 277 -1.74 0.99 44.26
C TYR A 277 -0.58 0.00 44.36
N THR A 278 0.60 0.43 44.80
CA THR A 278 1.77 -0.44 44.94
C THR A 278 1.54 -1.48 46.04
N ASP A 279 0.88 -1.13 47.15
CA ASP A 279 0.47 -2.06 48.20
C ASP A 279 -0.57 -3.08 47.71
N TRP A 280 -1.51 -2.66 46.86
CA TRP A 280 -2.44 -3.57 46.21
C TRP A 280 -1.70 -4.56 45.30
N ILE A 281 -0.87 -4.08 44.37
CA ILE A 281 -0.07 -4.94 43.48
C ILE A 281 0.82 -5.89 44.29
N ARG A 282 1.48 -5.39 45.34
CA ARG A 282 2.34 -6.18 46.23
C ARG A 282 1.57 -7.33 46.88
N ARG A 283 0.36 -7.07 47.37
CA ARG A 283 -0.52 -8.11 47.95
C ARG A 283 -0.93 -9.15 46.92
N GLU A 284 -1.25 -8.75 45.70
CA GLU A 284 -1.59 -9.69 44.62
C GLU A 284 -0.37 -10.53 44.22
N PHE A 285 0.82 -9.92 44.10
CA PHE A 285 2.05 -10.62 43.73
C PHE A 285 2.62 -11.54 44.82
N ASN A 286 2.41 -11.20 46.10
CA ASN A 286 2.85 -12.05 47.22
C ASN A 286 2.19 -13.44 47.23
N ARG A 287 1.05 -13.63 46.56
CA ARG A 287 0.41 -14.94 46.41
C ARG A 287 1.28 -15.95 45.65
N PHE A 288 2.22 -15.47 44.85
CA PHE A 288 3.08 -16.27 43.99
C PHE A 288 4.49 -16.52 44.54
N ASP A 289 4.82 -15.96 45.72
CA ASP A 289 6.13 -16.11 46.40
C ASP A 289 7.36 -15.93 45.49
N ASN A 290 7.36 -14.88 44.65
CA ASN A 290 8.44 -14.60 43.70
C ASN A 290 9.24 -13.35 44.09
N LYS A 291 10.57 -13.49 44.21
CA LYS A 291 11.47 -12.39 44.58
C LYS A 291 11.56 -11.30 43.51
N GLU A 292 11.49 -11.66 42.23
CA GLU A 292 11.64 -10.72 41.13
C GLU A 292 10.43 -9.79 41.02
N LEU A 293 9.22 -10.34 41.20
CA LEU A 293 7.99 -9.53 41.31
C LEU A 293 8.08 -8.50 42.44
N ASN A 294 8.59 -8.90 43.61
CA ASN A 294 8.79 -7.99 44.73
C ASN A 294 9.85 -6.91 44.44
N ASN A 295 10.91 -7.24 43.70
CA ASN A 295 11.91 -6.27 43.24
C ASN A 295 11.27 -5.24 42.30
N ILE A 296 10.47 -5.68 41.32
CA ILE A 296 9.77 -4.80 40.37
C ILE A 296 8.89 -3.79 41.11
N VAL A 297 8.07 -4.24 42.07
CA VAL A 297 7.22 -3.33 42.85
C VAL A 297 8.06 -2.31 43.63
N THR A 298 9.17 -2.75 44.21
CA THR A 298 10.09 -1.86 44.96
C THR A 298 10.79 -0.83 44.05
N GLU A 299 11.11 -1.20 42.80
CA GLU A 299 11.64 -0.27 41.81
C GLU A 299 10.59 0.78 41.41
N ILE A 300 9.32 0.38 41.31
CA ILE A 300 8.19 1.28 40.99
C ILE A 300 7.89 2.24 42.15
N GLU A 301 7.89 1.77 43.39
CA GLU A 301 7.76 2.61 44.59
C GLU A 301 8.84 3.72 44.59
N LYS A 302 10.11 3.33 44.41
CA LYS A 302 11.23 4.29 44.32
C LYS A 302 11.06 5.31 43.19
N TYR A 303 10.51 4.89 42.05
CA TYR A 303 10.23 5.79 40.93
C TYR A 303 9.21 6.86 41.33
N TYR A 304 8.07 6.47 41.91
CA TYR A 304 7.03 7.42 42.31
C TYR A 304 7.43 8.27 43.52
N ASP A 305 8.17 7.72 44.48
CA ASP A 305 8.74 8.50 45.58
C ASP A 305 9.67 9.60 45.06
N SER A 306 10.56 9.24 44.14
CA SER A 306 11.46 10.21 43.49
C SER A 306 10.69 11.25 42.67
N LEU A 307 9.63 10.84 41.98
CA LEU A 307 8.76 11.71 41.18
C LEU A 307 8.05 12.75 42.04
N LEU A 308 7.49 12.32 43.16
CA LEU A 308 6.65 13.14 44.05
C LEU A 308 7.47 13.95 45.05
N SER A 309 8.74 13.59 45.27
CA SER A 309 9.72 14.40 46.02
C SER A 309 10.21 15.64 45.26
N PHE A 310 9.68 15.89 44.06
CA PHE A 310 10.02 17.05 43.25
C PHE A 310 9.79 18.36 44.01
N THR A 311 10.83 19.20 44.06
CA THR A 311 10.75 20.53 44.65
C THR A 311 10.54 21.57 43.56
N LYS A 312 9.35 22.18 43.53
CA LYS A 312 9.02 23.22 42.55
C LYS A 312 9.92 24.46 42.70
N PRO A 313 10.46 25.02 41.60
CA PRO A 313 11.21 26.27 41.65
C PRO A 313 10.39 27.43 42.25
N VAL A 314 11.02 28.24 43.11
CA VAL A 314 10.35 29.27 43.92
C VAL A 314 9.68 30.35 43.05
N GLN A 315 10.24 30.62 41.88
CA GLN A 315 9.76 31.59 40.89
C GLN A 315 8.48 31.16 40.17
N ILE A 316 8.17 29.85 40.16
CA ILE A 316 7.01 29.30 39.46
C ILE A 316 5.74 29.41 40.32
N VAL A 317 4.61 29.68 39.67
CA VAL A 317 3.31 29.84 40.33
C VAL A 317 2.77 28.55 40.97
N GLY A 318 1.90 28.71 41.96
CA GLY A 318 1.22 27.63 42.68
C GLY A 318 0.28 26.80 41.79
N PHE A 319 -0.49 27.55 41.01
CA PHE A 319 -1.67 27.12 40.28
C PHE A 319 -1.86 28.10 39.12
N LEU A 320 -2.33 27.60 37.97
CA LEU A 320 -2.69 28.44 36.82
C LEU A 320 -4.19 28.81 36.84
N LYS A 321 -5.02 27.94 37.45
CA LYS A 321 -6.47 28.11 37.64
C LYS A 321 -6.87 27.46 38.97
N GLU A 322 -8.00 27.87 39.55
CA GLU A 322 -8.56 27.23 40.75
C GLU A 322 -8.73 25.72 40.54
N GLY A 323 -8.16 24.92 41.44
CA GLY A 323 -8.35 23.47 41.49
C GLY A 323 -7.40 22.60 40.66
N ARG A 324 -6.40 23.18 39.97
CA ARG A 324 -5.37 22.39 39.26
C ARG A 324 -3.96 22.72 39.74
N ASP A 325 -3.27 21.71 40.24
CA ASP A 325 -1.87 21.81 40.64
C ASP A 325 -0.97 22.15 39.45
N PHE A 326 0.02 23.00 39.70
CA PHE A 326 1.09 23.30 38.75
C PHE A 326 2.45 23.16 39.46
N PRO A 327 3.29 22.18 39.10
CA PRO A 327 3.07 21.18 38.06
C PRO A 327 2.05 20.10 38.46
N ASP A 328 1.36 19.55 37.46
CA ASP A 328 0.58 18.32 37.64
C ASP A 328 1.45 17.05 37.52
N VAL A 329 0.91 15.88 37.86
CA VAL A 329 1.64 14.60 37.80
C VAL A 329 2.17 14.27 36.40
N ASN A 330 1.44 14.65 35.34
CA ASN A 330 1.90 14.39 33.97
C ASN A 330 3.13 15.24 33.64
N GLN A 331 3.15 16.49 34.09
CA GLN A 331 4.30 17.40 33.96
C GLN A 331 5.48 16.92 34.80
N LEU A 332 5.24 16.43 36.03
CA LEU A 332 6.29 15.81 36.86
C LEU A 332 6.97 14.63 36.16
N ILE A 333 6.18 13.75 35.53
CA ILE A 333 6.72 12.62 34.74
C ILE A 333 7.61 13.16 33.62
N ASN A 334 7.13 14.14 32.85
CA ASN A 334 7.91 14.72 31.75
C ASN A 334 9.22 15.36 32.23
N ILE A 335 9.21 16.05 33.39
CA ILE A 335 10.41 16.64 34.00
C ILE A 335 11.40 15.55 34.40
N LYS A 336 10.93 14.47 35.06
CA LYS A 336 11.78 13.35 35.48
C LYS A 336 12.40 12.63 34.27
N GLU A 337 11.61 12.36 33.24
CA GLU A 337 12.10 11.72 32.01
C GLU A 337 13.12 12.60 31.28
N ILE A 338 12.91 13.93 31.20
CA ILE A 338 13.92 14.83 30.63
C ILE A 338 15.22 14.79 31.46
N ALA A 339 15.11 14.81 32.79
CA ALA A 339 16.27 14.77 33.69
C ALA A 339 17.09 13.48 33.49
N ASP A 340 16.41 12.33 33.42
CA ASP A 340 17.05 11.02 33.34
C ASP A 340 17.58 10.71 31.94
N LYS A 341 16.80 11.03 30.90
CA LYS A 341 17.11 10.65 29.51
C LYS A 341 17.90 11.70 28.74
N LYS A 342 17.92 12.95 29.23
CA LYS A 342 18.53 14.16 28.63
C LYS A 342 17.94 14.61 27.29
N ARG A 343 17.53 13.67 26.42
CA ARG A 343 16.90 13.93 25.12
C ARG A 343 15.55 13.24 25.08
N MET A 344 14.50 14.01 24.86
CA MET A 344 13.13 13.53 25.02
C MET A 344 12.17 14.09 23.98
N LEU A 345 11.30 13.24 23.44
CA LEU A 345 10.13 13.60 22.63
C LEU A 345 8.88 13.57 23.51
N ILE A 346 8.27 14.73 23.71
CA ILE A 346 6.97 14.87 24.39
C ILE A 346 5.89 14.96 23.32
N GLY A 347 5.27 13.81 23.07
CA GLY A 347 4.16 13.58 22.15
C GLY A 347 2.79 13.62 22.81
N ASP A 348 2.67 14.21 23.99
CA ASP A 348 1.39 14.33 24.70
C ASP A 348 0.33 15.02 23.84
N GLY A 349 -0.94 14.65 24.02
CA GLY A 349 -2.08 15.27 23.35
C GLY A 349 -2.08 16.81 23.43
N MET A 350 -2.70 17.44 22.44
CA MET A 350 -2.86 18.91 22.43
C MET A 350 -3.57 19.37 23.70
N GLY A 351 -3.04 20.40 24.38
CA GLY A 351 -3.61 20.93 25.62
C GLY A 351 -3.08 20.33 26.94
N LEU A 352 -2.23 19.30 26.92
CA LEU A 352 -1.67 18.70 28.16
C LEU A 352 -0.49 19.46 28.80
N GLY A 353 -0.19 20.68 28.35
CA GLY A 353 0.88 21.49 28.96
C GLY A 353 2.30 21.03 28.60
N LYS A 354 2.54 20.65 27.34
CA LYS A 354 3.88 20.31 26.81
C LYS A 354 4.89 21.43 26.98
N SER A 355 4.52 22.66 26.60
CA SER A 355 5.35 23.85 26.77
C SER A 355 5.67 24.11 28.25
N ALA A 356 4.67 23.93 29.13
CA ALA A 356 4.85 23.99 30.58
C ALA A 356 5.86 22.95 31.07
N SER A 357 5.75 21.69 30.61
CA SER A 357 6.68 20.61 30.98
C SER A 357 8.14 20.99 30.66
N ALA A 358 8.39 21.54 29.46
CA ALA A 358 9.73 21.94 29.04
C ALA A 358 10.28 23.14 29.85
N ILE A 359 9.45 24.15 30.12
CA ILE A 359 9.82 25.31 30.97
C ILE A 359 10.13 24.85 32.39
N LEU A 360 9.28 24.02 32.98
CA LEU A 360 9.47 23.49 34.32
C LEU A 360 10.74 22.64 34.41
N ALA A 361 11.04 21.81 33.40
CA ALA A 361 12.28 21.03 33.36
C ALA A 361 13.51 21.95 33.36
N LYS A 362 13.53 22.97 32.48
CA LYS A 362 14.62 23.97 32.42
C LYS A 362 14.87 24.59 33.80
N GLU A 363 13.81 25.10 34.42
CA GLU A 363 13.89 25.81 35.70
C GLU A 363 14.29 24.89 36.86
N SER A 364 13.82 23.64 36.87
CA SER A 364 14.11 22.68 37.94
C SER A 364 15.49 22.05 37.85
N LEU A 365 16.00 21.89 36.62
CA LEU A 365 17.35 21.39 36.36
C LEU A 365 18.42 22.49 36.53
N GLY A 366 18.02 23.73 36.83
CA GLY A 366 18.95 24.85 37.01
C GLY A 366 19.66 25.28 35.72
N VAL A 367 19.08 24.97 34.55
CA VAL A 367 19.65 25.35 33.27
C VAL A 367 19.58 26.87 33.12
N LYS A 368 20.73 27.53 32.93
CA LYS A 368 20.80 29.00 32.86
C LYS A 368 20.06 29.57 31.64
N GLN A 369 20.36 29.05 30.46
CA GLN A 369 19.81 29.55 29.20
C GLN A 369 19.20 28.42 28.36
N ALA A 370 18.00 28.65 27.82
CA ALA A 370 17.35 27.77 26.86
C ALA A 370 17.09 28.46 25.51
N LEU A 371 17.30 27.73 24.42
CA LEU A 371 16.92 28.13 23.06
C LEU A 371 15.59 27.48 22.69
N ILE A 372 14.60 28.28 22.29
CA ILE A 372 13.27 27.85 21.85
C ILE A 372 13.15 28.06 20.34
N VAL A 373 12.87 26.99 19.62
CA VAL A 373 12.63 26.98 18.18
C VAL A 373 11.17 26.64 17.94
N THR A 374 10.35 27.61 17.53
CA THR A 374 8.88 27.47 17.48
C THR A 374 8.28 28.10 16.21
N PRO A 375 7.11 27.69 15.72
CA PRO A 375 6.44 28.37 14.59
C PRO A 375 6.13 29.84 14.90
N SER A 376 6.14 30.70 13.88
CA SER A 376 5.92 32.15 14.06
C SER A 376 4.60 32.48 14.75
N ASN A 377 3.55 31.71 14.50
CA ASN A 377 2.20 31.98 15.00
C ASN A 377 1.97 31.67 16.48
N VAL A 378 2.96 31.10 17.18
CA VAL A 378 2.87 30.77 18.61
C VAL A 378 3.93 31.48 19.46
N ILE A 379 4.75 32.36 18.87
CA ILE A 379 5.75 33.16 19.60
C ILE A 379 5.08 34.00 20.69
N SER A 380 3.96 34.66 20.37
CA SER A 380 3.18 35.44 21.34
C SER A 380 2.73 34.59 22.53
N THR A 381 2.26 33.37 22.26
CA THR A 381 1.87 32.40 23.29
C THR A 381 3.05 31.99 24.19
N TRP A 382 4.24 31.76 23.62
CA TRP A 382 5.45 31.48 24.40
C TRP A 382 5.87 32.67 25.28
N LEU A 383 5.75 33.90 24.78
CA LEU A 383 5.99 35.11 25.57
C LEU A 383 5.01 35.25 26.73
N GLU A 384 3.74 34.91 26.52
CA GLU A 384 2.75 34.87 27.60
C GLU A 384 3.13 33.84 28.67
N TYR A 385 3.50 32.62 28.27
CA TYR A 385 3.93 31.58 29.21
C TYR A 385 5.17 31.97 30.02
N LEU A 386 6.13 32.67 29.39
CA LEU A 386 7.36 33.15 30.03
C LEU A 386 7.19 34.49 30.77
N SER A 387 5.96 34.98 30.93
CA SER A 387 5.66 36.22 31.66
C SER A 387 5.12 35.96 33.07
N ASP A 388 4.86 37.05 33.79
CA ASP A 388 4.10 37.08 35.04
C ASP A 388 2.67 37.65 34.87
N LYS A 389 2.16 37.67 33.62
CA LYS A 389 0.87 38.27 33.23
C LYS A 389 -0.31 37.60 33.96
N VAL A 390 -1.20 38.44 34.48
CA VAL A 390 -2.51 38.08 35.07
C VAL A 390 -3.60 38.80 34.28
N GLU A 391 -4.64 38.09 33.87
CA GLU A 391 -5.76 38.65 33.11
C GLU A 391 -7.09 38.17 33.71
N ASN A 392 -8.00 39.10 34.02
CA ASN A 392 -9.27 38.81 34.69
C ASN A 392 -9.11 37.93 35.95
N ASP A 393 -8.15 38.29 36.81
CA ASP A 393 -7.76 37.56 38.02
C ASP A 393 -7.28 36.11 37.80
N LYS A 394 -7.00 35.72 36.55
CA LYS A 394 -6.42 34.42 36.20
C LYS A 394 -4.96 34.57 35.83
N GLN A 395 -4.12 33.75 36.45
CA GLN A 395 -2.70 33.66 36.16
C GLN A 395 -2.50 33.01 34.78
N ILE A 396 -2.01 33.78 33.80
CA ILE A 396 -1.72 33.28 32.45
C ILE A 396 -0.24 32.89 32.34
N GLY A 397 0.65 33.75 32.84
CA GLY A 397 2.09 33.49 32.85
C GLY A 397 2.49 32.45 33.90
N TYR A 398 3.54 31.68 33.65
CA TYR A 398 3.97 30.59 34.55
C TYR A 398 4.82 31.07 35.72
N PHE A 399 5.23 32.35 35.71
CA PHE A 399 6.09 32.94 36.73
C PHE A 399 5.31 33.86 37.67
N LYS A 400 5.76 33.92 38.92
CA LYS A 400 5.20 34.84 39.91
C LYS A 400 5.50 36.29 39.52
N LYS A 401 4.66 37.20 40.02
CA LYS A 401 4.81 38.64 39.79
C LYS A 401 6.20 39.15 40.14
N GLY A 402 6.85 39.84 39.20
CA GLY A 402 8.15 40.49 39.35
C GLY A 402 9.37 39.56 39.23
N VAL A 403 9.18 38.27 38.96
CA VAL A 403 10.28 37.28 38.82
C VAL A 403 10.23 36.54 37.48
N ALA A 404 9.64 37.14 36.46
CA ALA A 404 9.65 36.60 35.10
C ALA A 404 11.08 36.60 34.51
N PRO A 405 11.43 35.58 33.71
CA PRO A 405 12.74 35.48 33.07
C PRO A 405 12.96 36.54 31.99
N LYS A 406 14.22 36.83 31.69
CA LYS A 406 14.57 37.67 30.54
C LYS A 406 14.50 36.86 29.25
N VAL A 407 13.73 37.37 28.28
CA VAL A 407 13.48 36.70 27.00
C VAL A 407 13.97 37.56 25.83
N LEU A 408 14.74 36.98 24.92
CA LEU A 408 15.14 37.59 23.65
C LEU A 408 14.39 36.93 22.50
N VAL A 409 13.66 37.71 21.69
CA VAL A 409 13.08 37.24 20.43
C VAL A 409 14.00 37.64 19.28
N VAL A 410 14.48 36.65 18.53
CA VAL A 410 15.44 36.86 17.44
C VAL A 410 14.70 37.28 16.18
N GLU A 411 14.62 38.60 15.95
CA GLU A 411 14.05 39.14 14.72
C GLU A 411 15.05 39.19 13.57
N ASP A 412 16.32 39.47 13.89
CA ASP A 412 17.46 39.60 12.98
C ASP A 412 18.69 38.91 13.62
N PRO A 413 19.57 38.23 12.84
CA PRO A 413 20.76 37.59 13.40
C PRO A 413 21.70 38.55 14.12
N ARG A 414 21.73 39.84 13.74
CA ARG A 414 22.53 40.88 14.39
C ARG A 414 22.12 41.11 15.83
N SER A 415 20.86 40.87 16.18
CA SER A 415 20.38 40.96 17.57
C SER A 415 21.13 40.01 18.51
N LEU A 416 21.71 38.92 18.00
CA LEU A 416 22.54 38.00 18.77
C LEU A 416 23.98 38.51 19.00
N LYS A 417 24.46 39.45 18.16
CA LYS A 417 25.77 40.11 18.30
C LYS A 417 25.70 41.39 19.11
N ASP A 418 24.64 42.16 18.92
CA ASP A 418 24.48 43.49 19.49
C ASP A 418 24.04 43.45 20.97
N ASN A 419 23.60 42.29 21.45
CA ASN A 419 23.19 42.06 22.83
C ASN A 419 24.19 41.15 23.56
N ASP A 420 24.35 41.38 24.87
CA ASP A 420 24.92 40.37 25.76
C ASP A 420 23.89 39.24 25.92
N THR A 421 23.93 38.28 24.99
CA THR A 421 23.00 37.14 24.96
C THR A 421 23.07 36.28 26.21
N SER A 422 24.18 36.30 26.95
CA SER A 422 24.33 35.58 28.22
C SER A 422 23.43 36.10 29.35
N SER A 423 22.91 37.33 29.19
CA SER A 423 22.00 37.97 30.15
C SER A 423 20.53 37.54 30.02
N TYR A 424 20.19 36.75 28.99
CA TYR A 424 18.84 36.25 28.74
C TYR A 424 18.70 34.78 29.15
N ASP A 425 17.64 34.47 29.89
CA ASP A 425 17.30 33.11 30.32
C ASP A 425 16.70 32.28 29.18
N TYR A 426 15.99 32.94 28.25
CA TYR A 426 15.37 32.32 27.08
C TYR A 426 15.66 33.11 25.81
N VAL A 427 15.98 32.38 24.73
CA VAL A 427 16.10 32.93 23.38
C VAL A 427 15.08 32.23 22.49
N ILE A 428 14.24 32.98 21.78
CA ILE A 428 13.19 32.44 20.91
C ILE A 428 13.50 32.79 19.46
N VAL A 429 13.46 31.79 18.59
CA VAL A 429 13.59 31.96 17.14
C VAL A 429 12.47 31.22 16.40
N SER A 430 11.96 31.85 15.35
CA SER A 430 10.98 31.23 14.47
C SER A 430 11.62 30.14 13.61
N GLN A 431 10.95 29.00 13.47
CA GLN A 431 11.36 27.92 12.56
C GLN A 431 11.48 28.37 11.12
N GLU A 432 10.61 29.29 10.68
CA GLU A 432 10.57 29.79 9.32
C GLU A 432 11.85 30.54 8.95
N LYS A 433 12.52 31.17 9.93
CA LYS A 433 13.76 31.93 9.81
C LYS A 433 15.05 31.09 9.88
N MET A 434 14.95 29.78 10.21
CA MET A 434 16.09 28.88 10.36
C MET A 434 16.86 28.64 9.05
N ASN A 435 17.81 29.52 8.74
CA ASN A 435 18.78 29.39 7.66
C ASN A 435 20.22 29.42 8.21
N ASP A 436 21.22 29.25 7.34
CA ASP A 436 22.62 29.13 7.75
C ASP A 436 23.14 30.37 8.49
N ASN A 437 22.66 31.57 8.14
CA ASN A 437 23.07 32.82 8.79
C ASN A 437 22.55 32.86 10.24
N TYR A 438 21.26 32.62 10.46
CA TYR A 438 20.69 32.54 11.81
C TYR A 438 21.36 31.42 12.62
N THR A 439 21.54 30.25 12.01
CA THR A 439 22.06 29.06 12.69
C THR A 439 23.50 29.25 13.15
N SER A 440 24.35 29.87 12.33
CA SER A 440 25.75 30.12 12.69
C SER A 440 25.89 31.07 13.89
N GLU A 441 24.98 32.03 14.04
CA GLU A 441 24.96 32.91 15.22
C GLU A 441 24.38 32.21 16.45
N LEU A 442 23.32 31.40 16.26
CA LEU A 442 22.73 30.60 17.33
C LEU A 442 23.71 29.53 17.86
N GLU A 443 24.60 29.01 17.02
CA GLU A 443 25.66 28.06 17.41
C GLU A 443 26.67 28.65 18.40
N ASN A 444 26.79 29.98 18.48
CA ASN A 444 27.66 30.69 19.41
C ASN A 444 27.04 30.88 20.80
N LEU A 445 25.74 30.59 20.96
CA LEU A 445 25.04 30.69 22.23
C LEU A 445 25.46 29.57 23.20
N GLY A 446 25.53 29.91 24.48
CA GLY A 446 25.86 28.99 25.57
C GLY A 446 24.66 28.26 26.17
N PHE A 447 23.60 27.99 25.39
CA PHE A 447 22.38 27.38 25.91
C PHE A 447 22.62 25.94 26.40
N GLY A 448 22.05 25.61 27.55
CA GLY A 448 22.10 24.26 28.12
C GLY A 448 20.86 23.42 27.78
N MET A 449 19.82 24.03 27.19
CA MET A 449 18.62 23.31 26.76
C MET A 449 18.13 23.83 25.42
N LEU A 450 17.78 22.92 24.51
CA LEU A 450 17.06 23.23 23.28
C LEU A 450 15.64 22.70 23.37
N ILE A 451 14.68 23.58 23.10
CA ILE A 451 13.26 23.26 23.06
C ILE A 451 12.82 23.46 21.61
N VAL A 452 12.36 22.39 20.97
CA VAL A 452 11.85 22.43 19.60
C VAL A 452 10.36 22.18 19.66
N ASP A 453 9.56 23.22 19.46
CA ASP A 453 8.11 23.11 19.43
C ASP A 453 7.62 22.62 18.06
N GLU A 454 6.48 21.96 17.99
CA GLU A 454 5.96 21.34 16.77
C GLU A 454 7.03 20.66 15.89
N ALA A 455 7.87 19.81 16.51
CA ALA A 455 9.04 19.21 15.87
C ALA A 455 8.69 18.45 14.57
N HIS A 456 7.45 18.00 14.42
CA HIS A 456 6.94 17.35 13.21
C HIS A 456 6.78 18.31 12.00
N LYS A 457 6.75 19.64 12.20
CA LYS A 457 6.66 20.63 11.10
C LYS A 457 7.98 20.79 10.36
N LEU A 458 9.08 20.32 10.94
CA LEU A 458 10.40 20.33 10.33
C LEU A 458 10.52 19.20 9.31
N LYS A 459 9.77 19.35 8.22
CA LYS A 459 9.67 18.40 7.12
C LYS A 459 10.94 18.43 6.26
N ASN A 460 11.20 17.29 5.62
CA ASN A 460 12.16 17.09 4.51
C ASN A 460 13.65 17.12 4.89
N LEU A 461 14.15 15.94 5.27
CA LEU A 461 15.57 15.61 5.38
C LEU A 461 16.35 15.63 4.04
N ARG A 462 15.68 15.64 2.88
CA ARG A 462 16.34 15.62 1.56
C ARG A 462 16.89 16.99 1.12
N GLU A 463 16.16 18.08 1.41
CA GLU A 463 16.46 19.43 0.88
C GLU A 463 16.12 20.58 1.86
N GLY A 464 15.59 20.27 3.04
CA GLY A 464 15.17 21.28 4.01
C GLY A 464 16.35 21.91 4.74
N VAL A 465 16.78 23.10 4.32
CA VAL A 465 17.77 23.95 5.01
C VAL A 465 17.48 24.03 6.53
N ARG A 466 16.20 24.07 6.91
CA ARG A 466 15.74 24.12 8.32
C ARG A 466 16.08 22.85 9.11
N ALA A 467 15.85 21.67 8.54
CA ALA A 467 16.11 20.39 9.22
C ALA A 467 17.61 20.16 9.40
N SER A 468 18.41 20.46 8.37
CA SER A 468 19.88 20.41 8.45
C SER A 468 20.41 21.34 9.53
N ASN A 469 19.92 22.58 9.56
CA ASN A 469 20.32 23.56 10.57
C ASN A 469 19.87 23.21 11.99
N LEU A 470 18.73 22.55 12.16
CA LEU A 470 18.37 22.03 13.48
C LEU A 470 19.32 20.93 13.93
N LEU A 471 19.68 19.98 13.06
CA LEU A 471 20.65 18.93 13.38
C LEU A 471 22.00 19.54 13.79
N ARG A 472 22.44 20.61 13.12
CA ARG A 472 23.61 21.39 13.52
C ARG A 472 23.48 21.95 14.94
N LEU A 473 22.37 22.61 15.29
CA LEU A 473 22.16 23.10 16.65
C LEU A 473 22.16 21.98 17.69
N THR A 474 21.56 20.82 17.38
CA THR A 474 21.52 19.70 18.34
C THR A 474 22.88 19.09 18.65
N SER A 475 23.88 19.28 17.78
CA SER A 475 25.26 18.88 18.05
C SER A 475 25.94 19.70 19.16
N LYS A 476 25.39 20.87 19.51
CA LYS A 476 25.87 21.64 20.66
C LYS A 476 25.39 21.09 22.01
N ILE A 477 24.41 20.19 21.99
CA ILE A 477 23.79 19.53 23.15
C ILE A 477 24.45 18.16 23.40
N GLU A 478 25.77 18.08 23.24
CA GLU A 478 26.55 16.85 23.46
C GLU A 478 27.23 16.83 24.85
N LYS A 479 27.16 17.94 25.60
CA LYS A 479 27.72 18.05 26.97
C LYS A 479 26.88 17.27 27.99
N GLU A 480 27.51 16.83 29.08
CA GLU A 480 26.84 16.03 30.11
C GLU A 480 25.62 16.72 30.74
N ASP A 481 25.63 18.06 30.87
CA ASP A 481 24.54 18.83 31.48
C ASP A 481 23.69 19.58 30.43
N SER A 482 23.44 18.95 29.28
CA SER A 482 22.64 19.56 28.20
C SER A 482 21.42 18.73 27.83
N TYR A 483 20.31 19.42 27.56
CA TYR A 483 18.98 18.80 27.42
C TYR A 483 18.33 19.15 26.07
N LEU A 484 17.59 18.20 25.50
CA LEU A 484 16.77 18.39 24.31
C LEU A 484 15.33 17.98 24.59
N ALA A 485 14.40 18.92 24.42
CA ALA A 485 12.97 18.66 24.48
C ALA A 485 12.34 18.90 23.10
N LEU A 486 11.89 17.83 22.46
CA LEU A 486 11.10 17.89 21.23
C LEU A 486 9.62 17.85 21.63
N LEU A 487 8.83 18.85 21.25
CA LEU A 487 7.40 18.91 21.54
C LEU A 487 6.62 18.67 20.25
N SER A 488 5.62 17.80 20.30
CA SER A 488 4.71 17.58 19.17
C SER A 488 3.30 17.34 19.66
N GLY A 489 2.31 18.05 19.09
CA GLY A 489 0.88 17.79 19.33
C GLY A 489 0.40 16.44 18.81
N THR A 490 1.15 15.86 17.87
CA THR A 490 0.91 14.55 17.29
C THR A 490 2.26 13.84 17.11
N PRO A 491 2.58 12.86 17.96
CA PRO A 491 3.83 12.12 17.82
C PRO A 491 3.81 11.21 16.59
N VAL A 492 2.62 10.89 16.04
CA VAL A 492 2.45 10.14 14.80
C VAL A 492 2.76 11.05 13.61
N PRO A 493 3.90 10.87 12.92
CA PRO A 493 4.22 11.71 11.78
C PRO A 493 3.38 11.34 10.55
N ASN A 494 3.41 12.21 9.54
CA ASN A 494 2.75 11.93 8.27
C ASN A 494 3.64 11.11 7.31
N LYS A 495 4.95 11.15 7.53
CA LYS A 495 5.97 10.42 6.75
C LYS A 495 6.92 9.68 7.69
N VAL A 496 7.46 8.57 7.22
CA VAL A 496 8.54 7.83 7.87
C VAL A 496 9.82 8.66 7.93
N SER A 497 10.06 9.53 6.94
CA SER A 497 11.18 10.49 7.00
C SER A 497 11.12 11.43 8.21
N ASP A 498 9.93 11.75 8.71
CA ASP A 498 9.80 12.54 9.94
C ASP A 498 10.24 11.70 11.16
N VAL A 499 9.95 10.39 11.19
CA VAL A 499 10.47 9.45 12.22
C VAL A 499 11.99 9.41 12.17
N ALA A 500 12.56 9.29 10.97
CA ALA A 500 14.00 9.27 10.76
C ALA A 500 14.66 10.55 11.30
N MET A 501 14.04 11.71 11.10
CA MET A 501 14.51 13.00 11.63
C MET A 501 14.48 13.01 13.17
N ILE A 502 13.37 12.57 13.77
CA ILE A 502 13.25 12.44 15.22
C ILE A 502 14.35 11.52 15.78
N LEU A 503 14.60 10.37 15.14
CA LEU A 503 15.66 9.45 15.55
C LEU A 503 17.04 10.07 15.48
N LYS A 504 17.33 10.88 14.45
CA LYS A 504 18.60 11.63 14.36
C LYS A 504 18.76 12.68 15.46
N LEU A 505 17.67 13.34 15.84
CA LEU A 505 17.67 14.32 16.93
C LEU A 505 17.83 13.64 18.30
N LEU A 506 17.15 12.51 18.51
CA LEU A 506 17.22 11.77 19.76
C LEU A 506 18.55 11.02 19.91
N TYR A 507 19.06 10.36 18.86
CA TYR A 507 20.28 9.53 18.88
C TYR A 507 21.31 9.98 17.82
N PRO A 508 21.90 11.17 17.96
CA PRO A 508 22.84 11.70 16.97
C PRO A 508 24.05 10.78 16.77
N GLU A 509 24.63 10.23 17.85
CA GLU A 509 25.79 9.31 17.78
C GLU A 509 25.56 8.10 16.87
N ARG A 510 24.31 7.65 16.75
CA ARG A 510 23.96 6.46 15.97
C ARG A 510 23.55 6.79 14.54
N PHE A 511 22.86 7.91 14.31
CA PHE A 511 22.18 8.17 13.05
C PHE A 511 22.62 9.43 12.30
N LYS A 512 23.39 10.33 12.93
CA LYS A 512 23.79 11.62 12.32
C LYS A 512 24.43 11.44 10.93
N ASN A 513 25.30 10.45 10.79
CA ASN A 513 26.05 10.17 9.56
C ASN A 513 25.36 9.18 8.59
N MET A 514 24.23 8.58 8.99
CA MET A 514 23.50 7.63 8.13
C MET A 514 22.75 8.39 7.03
N ASP A 515 22.77 7.87 5.81
CA ASP A 515 21.95 8.46 4.74
C ASP A 515 20.46 8.38 5.10
N ASN A 516 19.71 9.41 4.73
CA ASN A 516 18.31 9.50 5.10
C ASN A 516 17.45 8.46 4.38
N LYS A 517 17.76 8.12 3.12
CA LYS A 517 17.02 7.11 2.36
C LYS A 517 17.27 5.73 2.95
N ASP A 518 18.51 5.45 3.35
CA ASP A 518 18.87 4.19 4.00
C ASP A 518 18.18 4.07 5.36
N LEU A 519 18.20 5.13 6.18
CA LEU A 519 17.50 5.13 7.48
C LEU A 519 15.99 4.90 7.30
N VAL A 520 15.35 5.61 6.36
CA VAL A 520 13.92 5.45 6.06
C VAL A 520 13.61 4.04 5.55
N ARG A 521 14.41 3.50 4.63
CA ARG A 521 14.23 2.15 4.11
C ARG A 521 14.36 1.11 5.20
N ASN A 522 15.39 1.22 6.05
CA ASN A 522 15.60 0.27 7.14
C ASN A 522 14.53 0.40 8.22
N ILE A 523 13.93 1.59 8.38
CA ILE A 523 12.74 1.78 9.24
C ILE A 523 11.55 1.00 8.67
N ILE A 524 11.25 1.16 7.38
CA ILE A 524 10.07 0.54 6.75
C ILE A 524 10.22 -0.99 6.69
N LYS A 525 11.40 -1.50 6.36
CA LYS A 525 11.67 -2.93 6.25
C LYS A 525 11.81 -3.64 7.59
N GLY A 526 11.95 -2.88 8.68
CA GLY A 526 12.22 -3.44 10.01
C GLY A 526 13.66 -3.92 10.22
N ASP A 527 14.58 -3.53 9.34
CA ASP A 527 16.00 -3.92 9.37
C ASP A 527 16.79 -3.21 10.49
N LEU A 528 16.28 -2.08 10.98
CA LEU A 528 16.84 -1.44 12.17
C LEU A 528 16.46 -2.25 13.40
N VAL A 529 17.44 -2.45 14.31
CA VAL A 529 17.17 -2.86 15.71
C VAL A 529 15.94 -2.10 16.18
N ASP A 530 14.83 -2.83 16.27
CA ASP A 530 13.46 -2.42 16.53
C ASP A 530 13.31 -0.93 16.86
N ILE A 531 12.72 -0.13 15.94
CA ILE A 531 12.47 1.32 16.11
C ILE A 531 11.89 1.62 17.49
N ARG A 532 11.08 0.71 18.02
CA ARG A 532 10.55 0.77 19.37
C ARG A 532 11.63 0.92 20.44
N LYS A 533 12.70 0.12 20.40
CA LYS A 533 13.84 0.18 21.33
C LYS A 533 14.55 1.52 21.29
N LEU A 534 14.30 2.32 20.25
CA LEU A 534 14.86 3.66 20.09
C LEU A 534 13.84 4.73 20.47
N LEU A 535 12.59 4.65 20.00
CA LEU A 535 11.61 5.69 20.26
C LEU A 535 10.99 5.60 21.65
N ILE A 536 10.52 4.42 22.08
CA ILE A 536 9.80 4.30 23.37
C ILE A 536 10.62 4.82 24.55
N PRO A 537 11.93 4.50 24.71
CA PRO A 537 12.70 4.97 25.86
C PRO A 537 12.92 6.49 25.91
N ARG A 538 12.65 7.19 24.80
CA ARG A 538 12.82 8.64 24.66
C ARG A 538 11.56 9.34 24.14
N MET A 539 10.39 8.69 24.25
CA MET A 539 9.10 9.25 23.85
C MET A 539 8.07 9.08 24.97
N GLN A 540 7.37 10.16 25.30
CA GLN A 540 6.21 10.14 26.18
C GLN A 540 4.99 10.57 25.37
N MET A 541 3.92 9.78 25.45
CA MET A 541 2.67 10.03 24.73
C MET A 541 1.48 9.74 25.64
N LYS A 542 0.90 10.81 26.18
CA LYS A 542 -0.32 10.75 26.99
C LYS A 542 -1.52 11.26 26.19
N ASP A 543 -2.62 10.52 26.21
CA ASP A 543 -3.87 10.98 25.58
C ASP A 543 -4.56 12.04 26.45
N LEU A 544 -5.18 13.02 25.78
CA LEU A 544 -5.87 14.14 26.42
C LEU A 544 -7.03 13.64 27.30
N ALA A 545 -7.85 12.74 26.75
CA ALA A 545 -8.98 12.12 27.46
C ALA A 545 -8.54 11.24 28.63
N GLU A 546 -7.34 10.68 28.57
CA GLU A 546 -6.78 9.91 29.67
C GLU A 546 -6.22 10.82 30.77
N SER A 547 -5.96 12.11 30.50
CA SER A 547 -5.11 12.94 31.37
C SER A 547 -5.79 14.18 31.97
N ILE A 548 -6.88 14.65 31.38
CA ILE A 548 -7.72 15.72 31.92
C ILE A 548 -9.18 15.26 31.82
N ASP A 549 -10.00 15.54 32.84
CA ASP A 549 -11.45 15.29 32.78
C ASP A 549 -12.10 16.31 31.83
N ILE A 550 -12.09 15.97 30.55
CA ILE A 550 -12.70 16.74 29.47
C ILE A 550 -13.93 15.95 29.02
N PRO A 551 -15.06 16.60 28.74
CA PRO A 551 -16.24 15.93 28.22
C PRO A 551 -15.93 15.02 27.03
N LYS A 552 -16.67 13.90 26.92
CA LYS A 552 -16.44 12.88 25.90
C LYS A 552 -16.58 13.46 24.49
N LEU A 553 -15.62 13.12 23.63
CA LEU A 553 -15.72 13.30 22.17
C LEU A 553 -16.38 12.05 21.56
N SER A 554 -17.42 12.25 20.76
CA SER A 554 -18.02 11.18 19.94
C SER A 554 -17.81 11.50 18.48
N GLU A 555 -16.99 10.69 17.79
CA GLU A 555 -16.74 10.80 16.35
C GLU A 555 -17.69 9.89 15.56
N ASN A 556 -18.37 10.44 14.56
CA ASN A 556 -19.32 9.74 13.70
C ASN A 556 -18.94 9.94 12.23
N ILE A 557 -19.17 8.92 11.42
CA ILE A 557 -19.10 9.01 9.96
C ILE A 557 -20.52 8.96 9.43
N GLN A 558 -20.90 9.99 8.68
CA GLN A 558 -22.16 10.03 7.95
C GLN A 558 -21.90 9.73 6.49
N TYR A 559 -22.25 8.50 6.09
CA TYR A 559 -22.19 8.09 4.70
C TYR A 559 -23.32 8.71 3.88
N VAL A 560 -23.01 9.12 2.66
CA VAL A 560 -23.95 9.69 1.70
C VAL A 560 -23.94 8.84 0.44
N ASP A 561 -25.10 8.39 -0.01
CA ASP A 561 -25.25 7.73 -1.30
C ASP A 561 -25.56 8.76 -2.39
N LEU A 562 -24.97 8.60 -3.57
CA LEU A 562 -25.29 9.43 -4.72
C LEU A 562 -26.70 9.13 -5.23
N SER A 563 -27.43 10.17 -5.65
CA SER A 563 -28.65 9.99 -6.41
C SER A 563 -28.35 9.30 -7.76
N ALA A 564 -29.37 8.71 -8.39
CA ALA A 564 -29.20 8.04 -9.68
C ALA A 564 -28.57 8.96 -10.75
N LYS A 565 -28.97 10.24 -10.77
CA LYS A 565 -28.41 11.25 -11.70
C LYS A 565 -26.97 11.62 -11.36
N GLU A 566 -26.64 11.78 -10.08
CA GLU A 566 -25.26 12.05 -9.68
C GLU A 566 -24.34 10.88 -10.01
N LYS A 567 -24.81 9.65 -9.77
CA LYS A 567 -24.07 8.43 -10.06
C LYS A 567 -23.78 8.32 -11.57
N GLU A 568 -24.78 8.58 -12.40
CA GLU A 568 -24.62 8.61 -13.87
C GLU A 568 -23.53 9.61 -14.29
N VAL A 569 -23.57 10.84 -13.78
CA VAL A 569 -22.56 11.87 -14.10
C VAL A 569 -21.19 11.54 -13.53
N TYR A 570 -21.14 10.94 -12.34
CA TYR A 570 -19.89 10.50 -11.73
C TYR A 570 -19.23 9.39 -12.55
N GLU A 571 -19.99 8.38 -13.00
CA GLU A 571 -19.54 7.31 -13.89
C GLU A 571 -19.04 7.87 -15.23
N ILE A 572 -19.76 8.82 -15.81
CA ILE A 572 -19.33 9.56 -17.00
C ILE A 572 -17.94 10.21 -16.81
N LEU A 573 -17.74 10.93 -15.70
CA LEU A 573 -16.46 11.59 -15.40
C LEU A 573 -15.33 10.58 -15.13
N MET A 574 -15.67 9.43 -14.56
CA MET A 574 -14.75 8.31 -14.36
C MET A 574 -14.31 7.67 -15.69
N GLU A 575 -15.22 7.55 -16.65
CA GLU A 575 -14.98 6.95 -17.97
C GLU A 575 -14.18 7.85 -18.94
N GLU A 576 -14.03 9.15 -18.67
CA GLU A 576 -13.32 10.07 -19.56
C GLU A 576 -11.79 9.87 -19.51
N ASP A 577 -11.22 9.33 -20.58
CA ASP A 577 -9.80 8.95 -20.65
C ASP A 577 -8.88 10.11 -21.07
N GLU A 578 -9.39 11.24 -21.56
CA GLU A 578 -8.55 12.39 -21.93
C GLU A 578 -8.18 13.29 -20.74
N ILE A 579 -8.77 13.06 -19.57
CA ILE A 579 -8.40 13.77 -18.33
C ILE A 579 -7.25 13.03 -17.67
N GLU A 580 -6.13 13.73 -17.41
CA GLU A 580 -5.04 13.17 -16.62
C GLU A 580 -5.53 12.74 -15.23
N ALA A 581 -4.98 11.63 -14.69
CA ALA A 581 -5.40 11.06 -13.42
C ALA A 581 -5.48 12.11 -12.28
N LYS A 582 -4.50 13.03 -12.20
CA LYS A 582 -4.49 14.13 -11.22
C LYS A 582 -5.71 15.07 -11.35
N ASP A 583 -6.04 15.46 -12.59
CA ASP A 583 -7.15 16.37 -12.87
C ASP A 583 -8.49 15.65 -12.66
N LYS A 584 -8.53 14.33 -12.86
CA LYS A 584 -9.70 13.48 -12.60
C LYS A 584 -10.03 13.41 -11.11
N ILE A 585 -9.06 13.25 -10.20
CA ILE A 585 -9.30 13.36 -8.73
C ILE A 585 -9.95 14.70 -8.41
N ARG A 586 -9.34 15.79 -8.88
CA ARG A 586 -9.84 17.15 -8.61
C ARG A 586 -11.28 17.32 -9.11
N ILE A 587 -11.54 16.96 -10.36
CA ILE A 587 -12.87 17.11 -10.99
C ILE A 587 -13.94 16.30 -10.26
N LEU A 588 -13.65 15.03 -9.94
CA LEU A 588 -14.59 14.18 -9.22
C LEU A 588 -14.84 14.71 -7.81
N ARG A 589 -13.81 15.16 -7.10
CA ARG A 589 -13.97 15.74 -5.77
C ARG A 589 -14.77 17.05 -5.82
N GLN A 590 -14.51 17.92 -6.79
CA GLN A 590 -15.31 19.13 -7.03
C GLN A 590 -16.77 18.79 -7.30
N PHE A 591 -17.04 17.78 -8.14
CA PHE A 591 -18.40 17.31 -8.41
C PHE A 591 -19.13 16.89 -7.13
N LEU A 592 -18.46 16.11 -6.27
CA LEU A 592 -19.04 15.64 -5.00
C LEU A 592 -19.27 16.76 -3.99
N LEU A 593 -18.37 17.75 -3.94
CA LEU A 593 -18.48 18.90 -3.04
C LEU A 593 -19.59 19.85 -3.48
N ASN A 594 -19.69 20.15 -4.77
CA ASN A 594 -20.75 20.98 -5.34
C ASN A 594 -20.77 20.81 -6.89
N PRO A 595 -21.75 20.09 -7.46
CA PRO A 595 -21.85 19.87 -8.91
C PRO A 595 -21.85 21.16 -9.74
N GLU A 596 -22.30 22.29 -9.18
CA GLU A 596 -22.29 23.58 -9.89
C GLU A 596 -20.89 24.14 -10.16
N LEU A 597 -19.86 23.65 -9.46
CA LEU A 597 -18.46 23.95 -9.76
C LEU A 597 -18.10 23.57 -11.21
N LEU A 598 -18.78 22.57 -11.75
CA LEU A 598 -18.59 22.08 -13.11
C LEU A 598 -19.71 22.52 -14.07
N ASP A 599 -20.56 23.49 -13.71
CA ASP A 599 -21.75 23.94 -14.48
C ASP A 599 -22.54 22.80 -15.13
N VAL A 600 -22.82 21.74 -14.35
CA VAL A 600 -23.52 20.57 -14.84
C VAL A 600 -24.95 20.94 -15.26
N THR A 601 -25.33 20.54 -16.47
CA THR A 601 -26.68 20.70 -17.03
C THR A 601 -27.19 19.34 -17.52
N PRO A 602 -28.39 18.84 -17.14
CA PRO A 602 -29.35 19.45 -16.21
C PRO A 602 -28.72 19.74 -14.85
N SER A 603 -29.21 20.79 -14.18
CA SER A 603 -28.79 21.07 -12.81
C SER A 603 -29.09 19.87 -11.93
N ILE A 604 -28.10 19.49 -11.12
CA ILE A 604 -28.16 18.34 -10.24
C ILE A 604 -28.24 18.83 -8.81
N GLU A 605 -29.24 18.37 -8.07
CA GLU A 605 -29.28 18.58 -6.63
C GLU A 605 -28.28 17.63 -5.96
N SER A 606 -27.37 18.19 -5.16
CA SER A 606 -26.32 17.40 -4.51
C SER A 606 -26.88 16.61 -3.33
N SER A 607 -26.69 15.28 -3.35
CA SER A 607 -27.05 14.41 -2.22
C SER A 607 -26.26 14.75 -0.97
N LYS A 608 -25.01 15.19 -1.12
CA LYS A 608 -24.15 15.61 0.00
C LYS A 608 -24.65 16.89 0.65
N ILE A 609 -24.96 17.92 -0.13
CA ILE A 609 -25.55 19.17 0.38
C ILE A 609 -26.88 18.87 1.09
N ASN A 610 -27.70 17.96 0.57
CA ASN A 610 -28.96 17.55 1.19
C ASN A 610 -28.77 16.79 2.50
N ALA A 611 -27.79 15.89 2.57
CA ALA A 611 -27.43 15.19 3.80
C ALA A 611 -26.95 16.16 4.88
N VAL A 612 -26.10 17.12 4.51
CA VAL A 612 -25.58 18.16 5.42
C VAL A 612 -26.68 19.13 5.86
N ARG A 613 -27.56 19.56 4.94
CA ARG A 613 -28.78 20.33 5.26
C ARG A 613 -29.60 19.63 6.34
N THR A 614 -29.92 18.36 6.11
CA THR A 614 -30.73 17.57 7.04
C THR A 614 -30.04 17.40 8.39
N HIS A 615 -28.74 17.11 8.37
CA HIS A 615 -27.92 17.02 9.57
C HIS A 615 -27.95 18.31 10.38
N LEU A 616 -27.64 19.46 9.76
CA LEU A 616 -27.60 20.74 10.45
C LEU A 616 -28.97 21.14 11.00
N GLN A 617 -30.06 20.91 10.26
CA GLN A 617 -31.41 21.20 10.73
C GLN A 617 -31.76 20.38 11.98
N VAL A 618 -31.33 19.12 12.06
CA VAL A 618 -31.52 18.27 13.26
C VAL A 618 -30.60 18.73 14.39
N THR A 619 -29.33 19.00 14.10
CA THR A 619 -28.34 19.43 15.11
C THR A 619 -28.79 20.73 15.78
N PHE A 620 -29.25 21.73 15.02
CA PHE A 620 -29.74 23.01 15.54
C PHE A 620 -31.09 22.95 16.29
N GLN A 621 -31.72 21.77 16.43
CA GLN A 621 -32.84 21.57 17.36
C GLN A 621 -32.38 21.38 18.80
N THR A 622 -31.13 20.91 19.00
CA THR A 622 -30.61 20.55 20.32
C THR A 622 -29.30 21.25 20.67
N LYS A 623 -28.60 21.80 19.68
CA LYS A 623 -27.32 22.48 19.81
C LYS A 623 -27.43 23.91 19.29
N ASP A 624 -26.66 24.81 19.86
CA ASP A 624 -26.67 26.22 19.45
C ASP A 624 -25.50 26.55 18.52
N LYS A 625 -24.33 25.91 18.71
CA LYS A 625 -23.12 26.31 18.02
C LYS A 625 -22.47 25.15 17.29
N VAL A 626 -22.41 25.26 15.97
CA VAL A 626 -21.76 24.26 15.11
C VAL A 626 -20.57 24.92 14.41
N VAL A 627 -19.42 24.26 14.45
CA VAL A 627 -18.26 24.61 13.63
C VAL A 627 -18.13 23.56 12.54
N MET A 628 -18.07 23.98 11.28
CA MET A 628 -17.93 23.08 10.14
C MET A 628 -16.67 23.39 9.34
N PHE A 629 -15.80 22.38 9.22
CA PHE A 629 -14.59 22.44 8.42
C PHE A 629 -14.88 22.04 6.97
N VAL A 630 -14.36 22.85 6.04
CA VAL A 630 -14.30 22.52 4.61
C VAL A 630 -12.83 22.48 4.20
N ASN A 631 -12.39 21.31 3.75
CA ASN A 631 -10.98 21.03 3.49
C ASN A 631 -10.68 21.15 1.98
N GLY A 632 -10.25 22.34 1.55
CA GLY A 632 -9.98 22.65 0.15
C GLY A 632 -11.20 23.19 -0.60
N TYR A 633 -10.98 23.75 -1.79
CA TYR A 633 -12.01 24.33 -2.68
C TYR A 633 -12.94 25.35 -2.00
N ILE A 634 -12.39 26.30 -1.24
CA ILE A 634 -13.19 27.29 -0.49
C ILE A 634 -14.03 28.17 -1.43
N GLU A 635 -13.42 28.59 -2.54
CA GLU A 635 -14.10 29.33 -3.60
C GLU A 635 -15.20 28.47 -4.24
N ASN A 636 -16.41 29.03 -4.34
CA ASN A 636 -17.63 28.38 -4.85
C ASN A 636 -18.12 27.15 -4.07
N VAL A 637 -17.53 26.82 -2.91
CA VAL A 637 -18.15 25.93 -1.90
C VAL A 637 -18.65 26.74 -0.72
N ILE A 638 -17.78 27.51 -0.05
CA ILE A 638 -18.17 28.38 1.07
C ILE A 638 -18.53 29.79 0.60
N ARG A 639 -17.73 30.37 -0.31
CA ARG A 639 -17.91 31.75 -0.80
C ARG A 639 -18.13 31.82 -2.31
N GLY A 640 -18.50 32.99 -2.83
CA GLY A 640 -18.82 33.19 -4.25
C GLY A 640 -20.26 32.83 -4.61
N ASP A 641 -20.66 33.16 -5.83
CA ASP A 641 -22.06 33.10 -6.29
C ASP A 641 -22.65 31.69 -6.28
N LYS A 642 -21.80 30.65 -6.31
CA LYS A 642 -22.19 29.23 -6.32
C LYS A 642 -22.10 28.55 -4.95
N SER A 643 -21.91 29.32 -3.87
CA SER A 643 -21.79 28.80 -2.51
C SER A 643 -22.91 27.83 -2.14
N ILE A 644 -22.59 26.84 -1.30
CA ILE A 644 -23.58 25.90 -0.76
C ILE A 644 -24.46 26.53 0.32
N LEU A 645 -24.06 27.69 0.89
CA LEU A 645 -24.74 28.32 2.02
C LEU A 645 -26.25 28.53 1.81
N PRO A 646 -26.72 29.14 0.70
CA PRO A 646 -28.15 29.31 0.45
C PRO A 646 -28.89 27.96 0.33
N LYS A 647 -28.18 26.91 -0.09
CA LYS A 647 -28.71 25.56 -0.28
C LYS A 647 -28.79 24.78 1.02
N LEU A 648 -28.09 25.19 2.09
CA LEU A 648 -28.18 24.56 3.40
C LEU A 648 -29.51 24.84 4.10
N LYS A 649 -30.30 25.85 3.65
CA LYS A 649 -31.64 26.17 4.18
C LYS A 649 -31.67 26.12 5.72
N LEU A 650 -30.75 26.85 6.33
CA LEU A 650 -30.61 26.91 7.78
C LEU A 650 -31.84 27.61 8.40
N PRO A 651 -32.20 27.29 9.65
CA PRO A 651 -33.22 28.04 10.38
C PRO A 651 -32.89 29.54 10.45
N ASP A 652 -33.92 30.39 10.43
CA ASP A 652 -33.77 31.86 10.38
C ASP A 652 -33.04 32.45 11.60
N ASP A 653 -33.02 31.73 12.72
CA ASP A 653 -32.34 32.10 13.97
C ASP A 653 -30.85 31.73 14.00
N VAL A 654 -30.31 31.09 12.94
CA VAL A 654 -28.90 30.69 12.85
C VAL A 654 -28.07 31.74 12.13
N GLN A 655 -27.10 32.32 12.84
CA GLN A 655 -26.13 33.25 12.27
C GLN A 655 -24.94 32.51 11.66
N VAL A 656 -24.54 32.89 10.44
CA VAL A 656 -23.43 32.25 9.72
C VAL A 656 -22.20 33.13 9.74
N TYR A 657 -21.06 32.54 10.09
CA TYR A 657 -19.74 33.20 10.08
C TYR A 657 -18.74 32.36 9.31
N VAL A 658 -17.76 32.99 8.67
CA VAL A 658 -16.72 32.32 7.89
C VAL A 658 -15.34 32.75 8.39
N ILE A 659 -14.47 31.77 8.66
CA ILE A 659 -13.06 32.00 8.99
C ILE A 659 -12.19 31.39 7.89
N GLU A 660 -11.50 32.26 7.15
CA GLU A 660 -10.57 31.89 6.07
C GLU A 660 -9.25 32.66 6.16
N GLY A 661 -8.28 32.28 5.31
CA GLY A 661 -6.91 32.79 5.37
C GLY A 661 -6.80 34.31 5.25
N ASP A 662 -7.71 34.94 4.50
CA ASP A 662 -7.71 36.38 4.21
C ASP A 662 -8.49 37.21 5.25
N VAL A 663 -9.13 36.57 6.25
CA VAL A 663 -9.86 37.29 7.30
C VAL A 663 -8.86 38.00 8.22
N GLU A 664 -9.06 39.31 8.43
CA GLU A 664 -8.25 40.12 9.35
C GLU A 664 -8.24 39.52 10.76
N ASP A 665 -7.10 39.62 11.45
CA ASP A 665 -6.90 39.01 12.77
C ASP A 665 -7.92 39.53 13.80
N GLU A 666 -8.30 40.81 13.73
CA GLU A 666 -9.32 41.41 14.59
C GLU A 666 -10.70 40.77 14.43
N GLU A 667 -11.14 40.55 13.18
CA GLU A 667 -12.43 39.91 12.90
C GLU A 667 -12.40 38.44 13.30
N ARG A 668 -11.28 37.76 13.07
CA ARG A 668 -11.07 36.38 13.53
C ARG A 668 -11.17 36.28 15.05
N GLU A 669 -10.57 37.21 15.79
CA GLU A 669 -10.71 37.28 17.25
C GLU A 669 -12.15 37.57 17.69
N ARG A 670 -12.86 38.46 16.98
CA ARG A 670 -14.25 38.79 17.27
C ARG A 670 -15.14 37.55 17.17
N ILE A 671 -15.03 36.79 16.06
CA ILE A 671 -15.79 35.55 15.85
C ILE A 671 -15.48 34.53 16.96
N GLN A 672 -14.20 34.39 17.34
CA GLN A 672 -13.81 33.51 18.45
C GLN A 672 -14.43 33.93 19.80
N LYS A 673 -14.41 35.22 20.11
CA LYS A 673 -15.02 35.76 21.33
C LYS A 673 -16.53 35.50 21.34
N LEU A 674 -17.19 35.60 20.19
CA LEU A 674 -18.62 35.29 20.06
C LEU A 674 -18.90 33.80 20.25
N LEU A 675 -18.12 32.92 19.62
CA LEU A 675 -18.26 31.46 19.75
C LEU A 675 -18.10 31.00 21.20
N ASN A 676 -17.14 31.57 21.94
CA ASN A 676 -16.82 31.18 23.30
C ASN A 676 -17.71 31.83 24.40
N LYS A 677 -18.63 32.75 24.05
CA LYS A 677 -19.58 33.34 25.01
C LYS A 677 -20.74 32.40 25.32
N THR A 678 -21.16 32.30 26.59
CA THR A 678 -22.19 31.35 27.04
C THR A 678 -23.57 31.53 26.40
N SER A 679 -23.96 32.75 25.98
CA SER A 679 -25.25 32.98 25.32
C SER A 679 -25.12 33.96 24.15
N ASN A 680 -25.29 33.48 22.91
CA ASN A 680 -25.23 34.35 21.73
C ASN A 680 -26.16 33.93 20.57
N GLY A 681 -27.21 33.14 20.85
CA GLY A 681 -28.09 32.58 19.82
C GLY A 681 -27.40 31.46 19.02
N LYS A 682 -28.10 30.91 18.02
CA LYS A 682 -27.58 29.83 17.20
C LYS A 682 -26.58 30.34 16.17
N MET A 683 -25.51 29.59 15.95
CA MET A 683 -24.38 30.00 15.13
C MET A 683 -23.79 28.83 14.35
N LEU A 684 -23.56 29.02 13.06
CA LEU A 684 -22.73 28.15 12.21
C LEU A 684 -21.43 28.89 11.86
N VAL A 685 -20.29 28.32 12.21
CA VAL A 685 -18.97 28.86 11.81
C VAL A 685 -18.34 27.94 10.78
N LEU A 686 -18.19 28.40 9.54
CA LEU A 686 -17.48 27.68 8.48
C LEU A 686 -16.01 28.04 8.48
N ILE A 687 -15.15 27.02 8.38
CA ILE A 687 -13.70 27.19 8.49
C ILE A 687 -13.01 26.52 7.32
N SER A 688 -12.12 27.25 6.66
CA SER A 688 -11.16 26.64 5.74
C SER A 688 -10.17 25.79 6.52
N GLY A 689 -10.08 24.51 6.17
CA GLY A 689 -9.25 23.55 6.89
C GLY A 689 -7.77 23.93 7.02
N GLN A 690 -7.25 24.74 6.08
CA GLN A 690 -5.87 25.25 6.09
C GLN A 690 -5.66 26.42 7.07
N THR A 691 -6.72 27.17 7.39
CA THR A 691 -6.68 28.31 8.34
C THR A 691 -6.74 27.86 9.80
N ALA A 692 -7.03 26.57 10.06
CA ALA A 692 -7.06 25.98 11.41
C ALA A 692 -5.67 25.83 12.06
N ASP A 693 -4.59 26.03 11.30
CA ASP A 693 -3.21 25.99 11.78
C ASP A 693 -2.82 27.20 12.66
N VAL A 694 -3.61 28.28 12.64
CA VAL A 694 -3.28 29.60 13.22
C VAL A 694 -3.63 29.73 14.73
N GLY A 695 -3.82 28.62 15.46
CA GLY A 695 -3.94 28.68 16.93
C GLY A 695 -5.34 29.02 17.50
N VAL A 696 -6.38 28.94 16.67
CA VAL A 696 -7.75 29.39 17.01
C VAL A 696 -8.43 28.50 18.08
N ASN A 697 -9.21 29.09 19.00
CA ASN A 697 -9.93 28.36 20.06
C ASN A 697 -11.43 28.20 19.77
N PHE A 698 -11.90 26.95 19.62
CA PHE A 698 -13.30 26.58 19.35
C PHE A 698 -13.97 25.80 20.49
N SER A 699 -13.45 25.89 21.72
CA SER A 699 -14.01 25.16 22.88
C SER A 699 -15.47 25.50 23.21
N GLY A 700 -15.97 26.64 22.74
CA GLY A 700 -17.38 27.02 22.85
C GLY A 700 -18.35 26.36 21.86
N ALA A 701 -17.86 25.51 20.94
CA ALA A 701 -18.72 24.79 19.98
C ALA A 701 -19.38 23.55 20.61
N ASP A 702 -20.61 23.26 20.20
CA ASP A 702 -21.37 22.08 20.61
C ASP A 702 -21.15 20.87 19.68
N ALA A 703 -20.78 21.14 18.42
CA ALA A 703 -20.48 20.13 17.40
C ALA A 703 -19.38 20.60 16.43
N LEU A 704 -18.55 19.65 15.97
CA LEU A 704 -17.51 19.85 14.95
C LEU A 704 -17.77 18.97 13.72
N ASP A 705 -18.25 19.56 12.64
CA ASP A 705 -18.56 18.85 11.41
C ASP A 705 -17.45 18.99 10.37
N PHE A 706 -17.24 17.96 9.57
CA PHE A 706 -16.29 17.93 8.46
C PHE A 706 -17.06 17.69 7.18
N TYR A 707 -17.24 18.75 6.37
CA TYR A 707 -17.89 18.62 5.07
C TYR A 707 -17.15 17.63 4.18
N ASN A 708 -15.83 17.56 4.31
CA ASN A 708 -15.00 16.55 3.65
C ASN A 708 -13.73 16.27 4.46
N GLU A 709 -13.21 15.07 4.33
CA GLU A 709 -12.00 14.62 5.04
C GLU A 709 -10.78 15.48 4.63
N PRO A 710 -9.96 15.97 5.59
CA PRO A 710 -8.66 16.54 5.25
C PRO A 710 -7.74 15.47 4.67
N TRP A 711 -6.65 15.88 4.03
CA TRP A 711 -5.73 14.95 3.35
C TRP A 711 -4.87 14.08 4.28
N THR A 712 -4.89 14.32 5.59
CA THR A 712 -4.15 13.53 6.57
C THR A 712 -4.93 13.42 7.88
N LYS A 713 -4.77 12.29 8.58
CA LYS A 713 -5.32 12.11 9.94
C LYS A 713 -4.71 13.11 10.93
N TYR A 714 -3.46 13.51 10.70
CA TYR A 714 -2.77 14.57 11.44
C TYR A 714 -3.58 15.88 11.43
N ASN A 715 -3.91 16.40 10.24
CA ASN A 715 -4.68 17.62 10.09
C ASN A 715 -6.06 17.50 10.78
N LYS A 716 -6.72 16.34 10.66
CA LYS A 716 -8.00 16.09 11.32
C LYS A 716 -7.88 16.17 12.85
N LYS A 717 -6.89 15.50 13.44
CA LYS A 717 -6.65 15.53 14.89
C LYS A 717 -6.33 16.95 15.38
N GLN A 718 -5.58 17.71 14.60
CA GLN A 718 -5.28 19.10 14.90
C GLN A 718 -6.53 19.98 14.87
N GLN A 719 -7.41 19.79 13.89
CA GLN A 719 -8.71 20.47 13.76
C GLN A 719 -9.63 20.12 14.95
N LEU A 720 -9.76 18.82 15.29
CA LEU A 720 -10.51 18.35 16.45
C LEU A 720 -9.98 18.95 17.77
N GLY A 721 -8.66 18.98 17.96
CA GLY A 721 -8.01 19.54 19.14
C GLY A 721 -8.20 21.05 19.33
N ARG A 722 -8.79 21.77 18.37
CA ARG A 722 -9.20 23.17 18.55
C ARG A 722 -10.50 23.31 19.35
N GLY A 723 -11.39 22.31 19.27
CA GLY A 723 -12.64 22.27 20.04
C GLY A 723 -12.60 21.30 21.22
N HIS A 724 -12.11 20.08 21.01
CA HIS A 724 -11.89 19.10 22.08
C HIS A 724 -10.60 19.43 22.85
N ARG A 725 -10.72 20.38 23.77
CA ARG A 725 -9.61 20.89 24.58
C ARG A 725 -10.07 21.30 25.96
N GLU A 726 -9.11 21.58 26.83
CA GLU A 726 -9.37 22.12 28.16
C GLU A 726 -10.20 23.42 28.08
N GLY A 727 -11.29 23.49 28.85
CA GLY A 727 -12.28 24.57 28.79
C GLY A 727 -13.61 24.19 28.14
N LEU A 728 -13.70 23.00 27.52
CA LEU A 728 -14.94 22.44 27.01
C LEU A 728 -15.92 22.14 28.16
N ALA A 729 -17.12 22.71 28.12
CA ALA A 729 -18.13 22.58 29.17
C ALA A 729 -19.08 21.38 28.97
N HIS A 730 -19.23 20.89 27.74
CA HIS A 730 -20.25 19.90 27.36
C HIS A 730 -19.68 18.83 26.43
N PRO A 731 -20.29 17.62 26.35
CA PRO A 731 -19.87 16.59 25.40
C PRO A 731 -19.88 17.10 23.95
N LEU A 732 -18.80 16.84 23.23
CA LEU A 732 -18.60 17.29 21.86
C LEU A 732 -18.89 16.15 20.88
N THR A 733 -19.69 16.43 19.86
CA THR A 733 -19.93 15.51 18.75
C THR A 733 -19.17 15.95 17.52
N SER A 734 -18.54 15.02 16.82
CA SER A 734 -17.95 15.28 15.52
C SER A 734 -18.55 14.39 14.44
N THR A 735 -18.87 14.97 13.28
CA THR A 735 -19.46 14.25 12.15
C THR A 735 -18.62 14.46 10.90
N THR A 736 -18.21 13.39 10.21
CA THR A 736 -17.52 13.48 8.91
C THR A 736 -18.40 12.95 7.79
N PHE A 737 -18.62 13.74 6.74
CA PHE A 737 -19.44 13.34 5.59
C PHE A 737 -18.59 12.69 4.50
N ILE A 738 -18.97 11.47 4.11
CA ILE A 738 -18.24 10.67 3.10
C ILE A 738 -19.22 10.12 2.07
N THR A 739 -18.96 10.36 0.79
CA THR A 739 -19.81 9.84 -0.30
C THR A 739 -19.39 8.42 -0.69
N ARG A 740 -20.31 7.44 -0.60
CA ARG A 740 -20.06 6.01 -0.86
C ARG A 740 -19.86 5.69 -2.33
N GLY A 741 -18.99 4.73 -2.62
CA GLY A 741 -18.69 4.28 -3.98
C GLY A 741 -17.98 5.35 -4.81
N THR A 742 -17.31 6.31 -4.15
CA THR A 742 -16.63 7.44 -4.80
C THR A 742 -15.19 7.59 -4.33
N ILE A 743 -14.47 8.55 -4.93
CA ILE A 743 -13.12 8.92 -4.56
C ILE A 743 -13.00 9.37 -3.10
N GLU A 744 -14.05 9.94 -2.49
CA GLU A 744 -14.00 10.36 -1.09
C GLU A 744 -13.88 9.19 -0.11
N GLU A 745 -14.60 8.09 -0.36
CA GLU A 745 -14.49 6.86 0.44
C GLU A 745 -13.11 6.25 0.33
N GLY A 746 -12.56 6.20 -0.89
CA GLY A 746 -11.18 5.77 -1.12
C GLY A 746 -10.15 6.62 -0.35
N ILE A 747 -10.25 7.95 -0.46
CA ILE A 747 -9.37 8.88 0.27
C ILE A 747 -9.44 8.63 1.78
N HIS A 748 -10.64 8.45 2.33
CA HIS A 748 -10.81 8.16 3.75
C HIS A 748 -10.12 6.85 4.17
N GLU A 749 -10.36 5.75 3.43
CA GLU A 749 -9.73 4.45 3.72
C GLU A 749 -8.20 4.54 3.62
N TYR A 750 -7.68 5.22 2.60
CA TYR A 750 -6.24 5.44 2.42
C TYR A 750 -5.61 6.17 3.61
N ILE A 751 -6.25 7.25 4.07
CA ILE A 751 -5.76 8.03 5.21
C ILE A 751 -5.73 7.20 6.48
N GLU A 752 -6.77 6.39 6.72
CA GLU A 752 -6.86 5.53 7.91
C GLU A 752 -5.80 4.42 7.88
N ILE A 753 -5.61 3.74 6.74
CA ILE A 753 -4.59 2.68 6.59
C ILE A 753 -3.20 3.27 6.77
N LYS A 754 -2.91 4.40 6.13
CA LYS A 754 -1.62 5.09 6.26
C LYS A 754 -1.34 5.46 7.72
N TYR A 755 -2.33 6.06 8.40
CA TYR A 755 -2.19 6.44 9.80
C TYR A 755 -1.92 5.23 10.70
N LYS A 756 -2.69 4.14 10.51
CA LYS A 756 -2.50 2.89 11.26
C LYS A 756 -1.12 2.27 11.02
N ALA A 757 -0.63 2.27 9.77
CA ALA A 757 0.69 1.74 9.44
C ALA A 757 1.81 2.49 10.21
N ILE A 758 1.75 3.82 10.23
CA ILE A 758 2.73 4.63 10.98
C ILE A 758 2.58 4.42 12.49
N GLU A 759 1.34 4.33 13.00
CA GLU A 759 1.09 4.06 14.42
C GLU A 759 1.64 2.68 14.85
N LYS A 760 1.43 1.64 14.04
CA LYS A 760 2.01 0.31 14.25
C LYS A 760 3.52 0.39 14.32
N LEU A 761 4.14 1.05 13.33
CA LEU A 761 5.59 1.26 13.26
C LEU A 761 6.15 1.96 14.50
N LEU A 762 5.48 3.02 15.00
CA LEU A 762 5.89 3.73 16.22
C LEU A 762 5.78 2.87 17.48
N ARG A 763 4.80 1.97 17.55
CA ARG A 763 4.59 1.06 18.69
C ARG A 763 5.46 -0.20 18.62
N GLY A 764 6.27 -0.36 17.57
CA GLY A 764 7.03 -1.59 17.31
C GLY A 764 6.16 -2.76 16.87
N ILE A 765 4.92 -2.49 16.44
CA ILE A 765 4.04 -3.49 15.89
C ILE A 765 4.45 -3.71 14.43
N PRO A 766 4.68 -4.97 14.02
CA PRO A 766 4.94 -5.29 12.63
C PRO A 766 3.88 -4.75 11.68
N ILE A 767 4.32 -4.22 10.53
CA ILE A 767 3.45 -3.76 9.45
C ILE A 767 3.44 -4.76 8.30
N SER A 768 2.27 -4.94 7.68
CA SER A 768 2.07 -5.82 6.52
C SER A 768 2.85 -5.30 5.30
N GLN A 769 3.06 -6.18 4.32
CA GLN A 769 3.78 -5.82 3.08
C GLN A 769 3.11 -4.65 2.35
N ILE A 770 1.79 -4.61 2.32
CA ILE A 770 1.01 -3.53 1.69
C ILE A 770 1.20 -2.20 2.43
N GLU A 771 1.20 -2.25 3.76
CA GLU A 771 1.49 -1.07 4.59
C GLU A 771 2.92 -0.58 4.34
N GLN A 772 3.90 -1.49 4.22
CA GLN A 772 5.29 -1.14 3.88
C GLN A 772 5.37 -0.46 2.51
N GLU A 773 4.80 -1.06 1.46
CA GLU A 773 4.79 -0.50 0.11
C GLU A 773 4.10 0.86 0.04
N LEU A 774 2.99 1.01 0.77
CA LEU A 774 2.27 2.28 0.89
C LEU A 774 3.15 3.36 1.53
N LEU A 775 3.89 3.02 2.58
CA LEU A 775 4.83 3.93 3.22
C LEU A 775 6.04 4.24 2.32
N GLU A 776 6.64 3.25 1.66
CA GLU A 776 7.78 3.44 0.74
C GLU A 776 7.41 4.39 -0.40
N ARG A 777 6.24 4.19 -1.02
CA ARG A 777 5.73 5.08 -2.08
C ARG A 777 5.49 6.50 -1.58
N ASN A 778 4.96 6.66 -0.37
CA ASN A 778 4.75 7.96 0.25
C ASN A 778 6.08 8.72 0.52
N GLU A 779 7.19 8.01 0.70
CA GLU A 779 8.53 8.60 0.82
C GLU A 779 9.16 9.02 -0.51
N GLN A 780 8.67 8.49 -1.63
CA GLN A 780 9.11 8.89 -2.96
C GLN A 780 8.36 10.14 -3.46
N GLN A 781 7.28 10.54 -2.80
CA GLN A 781 6.45 11.69 -3.17
C GLN A 781 7.06 13.03 -2.70
N GLU A 782 7.29 13.93 -3.64
CA GLU A 782 7.78 15.30 -3.37
C GLU A 782 6.68 16.23 -2.82
N ASP A 783 5.42 16.08 -3.29
CA ASP A 783 4.27 16.86 -2.80
C ASP A 783 3.33 15.99 -1.94
N PRO A 784 3.11 16.32 -0.65
CA PRO A 784 2.16 15.63 0.22
C PRO A 784 0.68 15.87 -0.12
N ASN A 785 0.37 16.75 -1.09
CA ASN A 785 -1.00 17.02 -1.50
C ASN A 785 -1.51 15.92 -2.44
N LEU A 786 -2.46 15.11 -1.94
CA LEU A 786 -3.07 13.98 -2.66
C LEU A 786 -3.74 14.38 -4.00
N GLU A 787 -4.09 15.66 -4.20
CA GLU A 787 -4.57 16.19 -5.50
C GLU A 787 -3.53 16.07 -6.62
N VAL A 788 -2.26 15.87 -6.25
CA VAL A 788 -1.13 15.83 -7.16
C VAL A 788 -0.60 14.40 -7.32
N ASN A 789 -1.14 13.40 -6.60
CA ASN A 789 -0.62 12.04 -6.59
C ASN A 789 -1.12 11.20 -7.80
N PRO A 790 -0.33 11.04 -8.87
CA PRO A 790 -0.79 10.37 -10.08
C PRO A 790 -0.87 8.85 -9.90
N GLU A 791 -0.12 8.29 -8.95
CA GLU A 791 -0.06 6.85 -8.69
C GLU A 791 -1.25 6.39 -7.84
N LEU A 792 -1.66 7.16 -6.82
CA LEU A 792 -2.93 6.94 -6.12
C LEU A 792 -4.12 7.21 -7.05
N ALA A 793 -4.03 8.23 -7.90
CA ALA A 793 -5.05 8.50 -8.92
C ALA A 793 -5.23 7.30 -9.85
N GLN A 794 -4.15 6.74 -10.41
CA GLN A 794 -4.21 5.53 -11.23
C GLN A 794 -4.73 4.30 -10.48
N TYR A 795 -4.70 4.32 -9.16
CA TYR A 795 -5.22 3.25 -8.31
C TYR A 795 -6.76 3.36 -8.13
N TYR A 796 -7.29 4.59 -8.15
CA TYR A 796 -8.73 4.87 -8.10
C TYR A 796 -9.42 4.88 -9.46
N PHE A 797 -8.69 5.05 -10.56
CA PHE A 797 -9.29 5.25 -11.88
C PHE A 797 -9.31 4.02 -12.77
N SER A 798 -10.54 3.78 -13.27
CA SER A 798 -11.03 2.94 -14.36
C SER A 798 -10.40 1.55 -14.57
N SER A 799 -11.27 0.55 -14.82
CA SER A 799 -10.84 -0.76 -15.31
C SER A 799 -9.98 -0.72 -16.57
N TRP A 800 -10.02 0.39 -17.31
CA TRP A 800 -9.16 0.61 -18.47
C TRP A 800 -7.70 0.85 -18.08
N ASP A 801 -7.45 1.76 -17.13
CA ASP A 801 -6.09 2.06 -16.69
C ASP A 801 -5.46 0.84 -16.01
N ARG A 802 -6.26 0.10 -15.24
CA ARG A 802 -5.87 -1.21 -14.67
C ARG A 802 -5.56 -2.22 -15.77
N MET A 803 -6.44 -2.36 -16.77
CA MET A 803 -6.24 -3.25 -17.92
C MET A 803 -4.95 -2.92 -18.68
N MET A 804 -4.68 -1.64 -18.94
CA MET A 804 -3.49 -1.21 -19.67
C MET A 804 -2.19 -1.45 -18.88
N LYS A 805 -2.22 -1.29 -17.56
CA LYS A 805 -1.10 -1.68 -16.70
C LYS A 805 -0.89 -3.19 -16.71
N ILE A 806 -1.97 -3.97 -16.63
CA ILE A 806 -1.89 -5.44 -16.72
C ILE A 806 -1.27 -5.82 -18.06
N PHE A 807 -1.79 -5.31 -19.18
CA PHE A 807 -1.23 -5.54 -20.52
C PHE A 807 0.24 -5.15 -20.62
N SER A 808 0.65 -4.03 -20.05
CA SER A 808 2.06 -3.63 -20.02
C SER A 808 2.92 -4.58 -19.19
N TYR A 809 2.39 -5.07 -18.06
CA TYR A 809 3.11 -5.97 -17.16
C TYR A 809 3.26 -7.37 -17.76
N VAL A 810 2.17 -7.96 -18.26
CA VAL A 810 2.15 -9.33 -18.79
C VAL A 810 2.78 -9.45 -20.18
N LYS A 811 3.34 -8.35 -20.69
CA LYS A 811 4.02 -8.33 -21.97
C LYS A 811 5.33 -9.12 -21.89
N GLU A 812 5.47 -10.13 -22.74
CA GLU A 812 6.66 -10.97 -22.91
C GLU A 812 7.18 -11.64 -21.60
N ILE A 813 6.32 -11.82 -20.60
CA ILE A 813 6.69 -12.45 -19.33
C ILE A 813 6.80 -13.98 -19.43
N GLY A 814 6.13 -14.57 -20.42
CA GLY A 814 6.05 -16.00 -20.68
C GLY A 814 4.97 -16.73 -19.90
N GLU A 815 4.63 -17.94 -20.36
CA GLU A 815 3.45 -18.67 -19.87
C GLU A 815 3.57 -19.03 -18.38
N GLU A 816 4.74 -19.47 -17.93
CA GLU A 816 4.96 -19.85 -16.54
C GLU A 816 4.76 -18.66 -15.58
N ASP A 817 5.34 -17.51 -15.91
CA ASP A 817 5.22 -16.30 -15.10
C ASP A 817 3.82 -15.68 -15.24
N PHE A 818 3.17 -15.85 -16.39
CA PHE A 818 1.78 -15.44 -16.57
C PHE A 818 0.80 -16.29 -15.76
N LEU A 819 1.04 -17.61 -15.63
CA LEU A 819 0.28 -18.47 -14.72
C LEU A 819 0.43 -18.02 -13.26
N LYS A 820 1.65 -17.64 -12.84
CA LYS A 820 1.88 -17.06 -11.51
C LYS A 820 1.09 -15.77 -11.32
N PHE A 821 1.09 -14.90 -12.33
CA PHE A 821 0.27 -13.68 -12.34
C PHE A 821 -1.24 -14.02 -12.19
N LEU A 822 -1.76 -14.96 -12.98
CA LEU A 822 -3.18 -15.30 -12.99
C LEU A 822 -3.65 -15.99 -11.71
N ASN A 823 -2.81 -16.79 -11.06
CA ASN A 823 -3.14 -17.36 -9.75
C ASN A 823 -3.39 -16.28 -8.69
N GLN A 824 -2.79 -15.10 -8.85
CA GLN A 824 -2.95 -13.99 -7.93
C GLN A 824 -4.01 -12.98 -8.39
N TYR A 825 -4.10 -12.73 -9.70
CA TYR A 825 -4.85 -11.59 -10.27
C TYR A 825 -5.86 -11.99 -11.34
N GLY A 826 -6.06 -13.28 -11.60
CA GLY A 826 -6.88 -13.77 -12.71
C GLY A 826 -8.34 -13.29 -12.63
N LYS A 827 -8.90 -13.21 -11.42
CA LYS A 827 -10.26 -12.68 -11.21
C LYS A 827 -10.33 -11.18 -11.49
N ASP A 828 -9.44 -10.38 -10.91
CA ASP A 828 -9.43 -8.93 -11.11
C ASP A 828 -9.19 -8.57 -12.59
N TYR A 829 -8.35 -9.35 -13.27
CA TYR A 829 -8.11 -9.22 -14.70
C TYR A 829 -9.37 -9.52 -15.53
N ALA A 830 -10.13 -10.55 -15.17
CA ALA A 830 -11.42 -10.86 -15.80
C ALA A 830 -12.50 -9.81 -15.51
N ASP A 831 -12.55 -9.29 -14.28
CA ASP A 831 -13.49 -8.25 -13.84
C ASP A 831 -13.24 -6.96 -14.63
N CYS A 832 -11.97 -6.61 -14.91
CA CYS A 832 -11.64 -5.46 -15.75
C CYS A 832 -12.24 -5.58 -17.17
N TYR A 833 -12.25 -6.77 -17.78
CA TYR A 833 -12.90 -6.99 -19.08
C TYR A 833 -14.42 -6.81 -19.00
N THR A 834 -15.03 -7.32 -17.93
CA THR A 834 -16.47 -7.24 -17.71
C THR A 834 -16.93 -5.78 -17.56
N GLU A 835 -16.18 -4.99 -16.80
CA GLU A 835 -16.47 -3.56 -16.59
C GLU A 835 -16.24 -2.71 -17.86
N LEU A 836 -15.32 -3.09 -18.74
CA LEU A 836 -15.03 -2.35 -19.97
C LEU A 836 -16.06 -2.54 -21.09
N SER A 837 -16.91 -3.57 -20.99
CA SER A 837 -18.00 -3.88 -21.93
C SER A 837 -17.53 -4.10 -23.40
N SER A 838 -18.49 -4.23 -24.32
CA SER A 838 -18.29 -4.40 -25.77
C SER A 838 -17.58 -3.23 -26.47
N ARG A 839 -17.32 -2.13 -25.76
CA ARG A 839 -16.63 -0.95 -26.29
C ARG A 839 -15.13 -0.97 -26.01
N SER A 840 -14.57 -2.06 -25.50
CA SER A 840 -13.14 -2.16 -25.25
C SER A 840 -12.30 -2.19 -26.55
N TYR A 841 -11.01 -1.82 -26.45
CA TYR A 841 -10.07 -1.99 -27.56
C TYR A 841 -9.99 -3.46 -28.02
N GLN A 842 -10.07 -4.41 -27.08
CA GLN A 842 -10.04 -5.83 -27.38
C GLN A 842 -11.31 -6.31 -28.13
N ALA A 843 -12.46 -5.69 -27.88
CA ALA A 843 -13.67 -5.94 -28.67
C ALA A 843 -13.46 -5.50 -30.13
N ASN A 844 -12.87 -4.32 -30.36
CA ASN A 844 -12.51 -3.86 -31.71
C ASN A 844 -11.48 -4.77 -32.40
N VAL A 845 -10.46 -5.26 -31.67
CA VAL A 845 -9.50 -6.28 -32.14
C VAL A 845 -10.25 -7.49 -32.68
N CYS A 846 -11.22 -8.01 -31.91
CA CYS A 846 -11.99 -9.21 -32.26
C CYS A 846 -12.96 -9.00 -33.43
N ARG A 847 -13.63 -7.84 -33.53
CA ARG A 847 -14.47 -7.48 -34.69
C ARG A 847 -13.67 -7.49 -35.99
N ILE A 848 -12.48 -6.90 -35.94
CA ILE A 848 -11.58 -6.82 -37.09
C ILE A 848 -11.05 -8.20 -37.47
N SER A 849 -10.54 -8.98 -36.50
CA SER A 849 -10.09 -10.36 -36.75
C SER A 849 -11.22 -11.23 -37.30
N GLY A 850 -12.43 -11.13 -36.72
CA GLY A 850 -13.61 -11.86 -37.16
C GLY A 850 -14.03 -11.49 -38.59
N THR A 851 -13.90 -10.22 -38.97
CA THR A 851 -14.18 -9.75 -40.35
C THR A 851 -13.17 -10.32 -41.36
N VAL A 852 -11.89 -10.43 -40.99
CA VAL A 852 -10.89 -11.09 -41.84
C VAL A 852 -11.21 -12.58 -42.00
N ILE A 853 -11.57 -13.27 -40.91
CA ILE A 853 -11.99 -14.68 -40.96
C ILE A 853 -13.23 -14.87 -41.84
N ASP A 854 -14.27 -14.03 -41.66
CA ASP A 854 -15.49 -14.08 -42.46
C ASP A 854 -15.20 -13.97 -43.97
N ARG A 855 -14.33 -13.04 -44.35
CA ARG A 855 -13.94 -12.88 -45.75
C ARG A 855 -13.18 -14.09 -46.29
N LEU A 856 -12.25 -14.63 -45.50
CA LEU A 856 -11.51 -15.83 -45.87
C LEU A 856 -12.44 -17.03 -46.07
N VAL A 857 -13.46 -17.21 -45.22
CA VAL A 857 -14.45 -18.29 -45.34
C VAL A 857 -15.27 -18.14 -46.62
N LYS A 858 -15.78 -16.92 -46.88
CA LYS A 858 -16.63 -16.62 -48.05
C LYS A 858 -15.89 -16.80 -49.37
N GLU A 859 -14.65 -16.32 -49.47
CA GLU A 859 -13.86 -16.42 -50.70
C GLU A 859 -13.46 -17.88 -51.04
N HIS A 860 -13.35 -18.75 -50.04
CA HIS A 860 -13.06 -20.18 -50.24
C HIS A 860 -14.33 -21.02 -50.45
N GLY A 861 -15.52 -20.42 -50.40
CA GLY A 861 -16.80 -21.11 -50.62
C GLY A 861 -17.06 -22.25 -49.62
N GLN A 862 -16.54 -22.14 -48.40
CA GLN A 862 -16.66 -23.19 -47.38
C GLN A 862 -18.05 -23.17 -46.71
N ASN A 863 -18.55 -24.35 -46.38
CA ASN A 863 -19.80 -24.49 -45.65
C ASN A 863 -19.58 -24.21 -44.15
N LEU A 864 -20.36 -23.28 -43.60
CA LEU A 864 -20.25 -22.83 -42.20
C LEU A 864 -20.41 -23.94 -41.16
N GLN A 865 -21.13 -25.02 -41.49
CA GLN A 865 -21.33 -26.14 -40.56
C GLN A 865 -20.10 -27.05 -40.45
N ASP A 866 -19.18 -26.99 -41.42
CA ASP A 866 -18.03 -27.88 -41.54
C ASP A 866 -16.72 -27.23 -41.05
N ILE A 867 -16.75 -25.93 -40.77
CA ILE A 867 -15.58 -25.16 -40.31
C ILE A 867 -15.46 -25.18 -38.79
N ARG A 868 -14.22 -25.17 -38.28
CA ARG A 868 -13.94 -24.95 -36.86
C ARG A 868 -12.96 -23.79 -36.66
N ILE A 869 -13.30 -22.91 -35.72
CA ILE A 869 -12.52 -21.71 -35.41
C ILE A 869 -11.96 -21.83 -33.99
N LEU A 870 -10.65 -21.64 -33.83
CA LEU A 870 -9.98 -21.61 -32.52
C LEU A 870 -9.67 -20.17 -32.11
N ASP A 871 -10.21 -19.71 -30.99
CA ASP A 871 -9.92 -18.38 -30.44
C ASP A 871 -9.00 -18.49 -29.24
N ILE A 872 -7.78 -17.94 -29.31
CA ILE A 872 -6.75 -18.12 -28.28
C ILE A 872 -6.41 -16.79 -27.62
N ALA A 873 -6.56 -16.77 -26.29
CA ALA A 873 -6.16 -15.67 -25.43
C ALA A 873 -6.75 -14.33 -25.90
N SER A 874 -8.05 -14.32 -26.21
CA SER A 874 -8.77 -13.09 -26.59
C SER A 874 -9.41 -12.40 -25.39
N GLY A 875 -9.45 -13.03 -24.22
CA GLY A 875 -10.22 -12.58 -23.05
C GLY A 875 -11.47 -13.46 -22.81
N PRO A 876 -12.52 -12.94 -22.15
CA PRO A 876 -13.77 -13.66 -21.88
C PRO A 876 -14.61 -13.90 -23.14
N GLU A 877 -14.17 -14.85 -23.97
CA GLU A 877 -14.82 -15.26 -25.23
C GLU A 877 -15.00 -14.11 -26.23
N MET A 878 -14.00 -13.21 -26.30
CA MET A 878 -14.15 -11.95 -27.02
C MET A 878 -14.38 -12.11 -28.52
N LEU A 879 -13.75 -13.07 -29.19
CA LEU A 879 -14.05 -13.32 -30.61
C LEU A 879 -15.50 -13.79 -30.78
N LYS A 880 -15.93 -14.76 -29.97
CA LYS A 880 -17.29 -15.30 -30.02
C LYS A 880 -18.34 -14.21 -29.81
N ARG A 881 -18.11 -13.30 -28.87
CA ARG A 881 -19.05 -12.21 -28.55
C ARG A 881 -19.14 -11.11 -29.60
N HIS A 882 -18.15 -11.00 -30.51
CA HIS A 882 -18.01 -9.85 -31.40
C HIS A 882 -17.92 -10.20 -32.90
N ILE A 883 -17.83 -11.48 -33.25
CA ILE A 883 -17.99 -11.95 -34.62
C ILE A 883 -19.47 -12.09 -34.97
N ALA A 884 -19.79 -12.16 -36.26
CA ALA A 884 -21.15 -12.34 -36.76
C ALA A 884 -21.80 -13.63 -36.22
N ASP A 885 -23.12 -13.56 -35.99
CA ASP A 885 -23.89 -14.59 -35.27
C ASP A 885 -23.74 -16.00 -35.85
N GLU A 886 -23.63 -16.11 -37.18
CA GLU A 886 -23.51 -17.38 -37.90
C GLU A 886 -22.22 -18.19 -37.56
N TYR A 887 -21.21 -17.55 -36.98
CA TYR A 887 -19.94 -18.20 -36.61
C TYR A 887 -19.84 -18.62 -35.14
N GLN A 888 -20.73 -18.11 -34.26
CA GLN A 888 -20.54 -18.23 -32.81
C GLN A 888 -20.52 -19.67 -32.30
N GLU A 889 -21.27 -20.57 -32.94
CA GLU A 889 -21.31 -22.00 -32.62
C GLU A 889 -20.08 -22.78 -33.09
N GLN A 890 -19.33 -22.23 -34.04
CA GLN A 890 -18.12 -22.84 -34.59
C GLN A 890 -16.84 -22.47 -33.83
N ILE A 891 -16.95 -21.55 -32.87
CA ILE A 891 -15.81 -21.04 -32.09
C ILE A 891 -15.56 -21.92 -30.86
N VAL A 892 -14.31 -22.30 -30.71
CA VAL A 892 -13.76 -22.86 -29.47
C VAL A 892 -12.88 -21.80 -28.84
N SER A 893 -13.30 -21.28 -27.69
CA SER A 893 -12.53 -20.26 -26.96
C SER A 893 -11.57 -20.92 -25.98
N LEU A 894 -10.29 -20.58 -26.10
CA LEU A 894 -9.20 -21.07 -25.27
C LEU A 894 -8.51 -19.90 -24.57
N ASP A 895 -8.43 -19.98 -23.25
CA ASP A 895 -7.69 -19.02 -22.44
C ASP A 895 -7.04 -19.75 -21.26
N ILE A 896 -5.90 -19.24 -20.80
CA ILE A 896 -5.21 -19.79 -19.66
C ILE A 896 -5.84 -19.30 -18.33
N ASN A 897 -6.55 -18.17 -18.37
CA ASN A 897 -7.29 -17.62 -17.22
C ASN A 897 -8.70 -18.23 -17.13
N SER A 898 -8.91 -19.13 -16.17
CA SER A 898 -10.23 -19.74 -15.94
C SER A 898 -11.33 -18.74 -15.60
N HIS A 899 -10.99 -17.60 -14.99
CA HIS A 899 -11.97 -16.57 -14.62
C HIS A 899 -12.60 -15.85 -15.81
N HIS A 900 -12.03 -15.98 -17.02
CA HIS A 900 -12.64 -15.48 -18.25
C HIS A 900 -13.90 -16.27 -18.67
N PHE A 901 -14.09 -17.48 -18.13
CA PHE A 901 -15.20 -18.36 -18.47
C PHE A 901 -16.23 -18.42 -17.34
N GLN A 902 -17.05 -17.37 -17.19
CA GLN A 902 -18.18 -17.33 -16.26
C GLN A 902 -19.52 -17.37 -17.02
N GLY A 903 -20.44 -18.26 -16.62
CA GLY A 903 -21.77 -18.45 -17.24
C GLY A 903 -21.95 -19.81 -17.95
N GLU A 904 -23.18 -20.14 -18.36
CA GLU A 904 -23.50 -21.41 -19.05
C GLU A 904 -23.36 -21.29 -20.58
N GLY A 905 -22.85 -22.34 -21.25
CA GLY A 905 -22.81 -22.49 -22.72
C GLY A 905 -21.44 -22.32 -23.40
N GLY A 906 -21.30 -22.83 -24.64
CA GLY A 906 -20.11 -22.71 -25.49
C GLY A 906 -19.01 -23.77 -25.32
N LYS A 907 -18.20 -23.99 -26.37
CA LYS A 907 -17.01 -24.87 -26.32
C LYS A 907 -15.82 -24.07 -25.77
N ARG A 908 -15.47 -24.30 -24.50
CA ARG A 908 -14.43 -23.55 -23.78
C ARG A 908 -13.31 -24.48 -23.32
N ILE A 909 -12.08 -23.99 -23.37
CA ILE A 909 -10.90 -24.74 -22.97
C ILE A 909 -10.01 -23.86 -22.09
N VAL A 910 -9.73 -24.33 -20.87
CA VAL A 910 -8.70 -23.74 -20.02
C VAL A 910 -7.40 -24.50 -20.24
N GLY A 911 -6.35 -23.84 -20.73
CA GLY A 911 -5.09 -24.54 -20.96
C GLY A 911 -3.96 -23.70 -21.54
N SER A 912 -2.82 -24.38 -21.71
CA SER A 912 -1.57 -23.82 -22.23
C SER A 912 -1.71 -23.35 -23.67
N PHE A 913 -1.05 -22.25 -24.02
CA PHE A 913 -0.86 -21.81 -25.40
C PHE A 913 0.49 -22.30 -25.97
N ASN A 914 1.43 -22.68 -25.10
CA ASN A 914 2.69 -23.35 -25.46
C ASN A 914 2.54 -24.85 -25.75
N ALA A 915 1.43 -25.47 -25.33
CA ALA A 915 1.07 -26.86 -25.58
C ALA A 915 -0.45 -26.94 -25.67
N LEU A 916 -1.01 -26.65 -26.85
CA LEU A 916 -2.44 -26.49 -27.04
C LEU A 916 -3.16 -27.82 -26.74
N PRO A 917 -4.09 -27.87 -25.78
CA PRO A 917 -4.84 -29.08 -25.39
C PRO A 917 -5.94 -29.45 -26.39
N VAL A 918 -5.61 -29.47 -27.68
CA VAL A 918 -6.52 -29.80 -28.78
C VAL A 918 -5.83 -30.75 -29.75
N GLN A 919 -6.65 -31.52 -30.48
CA GLN A 919 -6.16 -32.52 -31.43
C GLN A 919 -5.48 -31.86 -32.64
N ASP A 920 -4.53 -32.59 -33.23
CA ASP A 920 -3.84 -32.19 -34.46
C ASP A 920 -4.84 -31.97 -35.60
N LYS A 921 -4.59 -30.96 -36.44
CA LYS A 921 -5.35 -30.66 -37.66
C LYS A 921 -6.86 -30.59 -37.44
N SER A 922 -7.28 -30.04 -36.30
CA SER A 922 -8.69 -29.99 -35.89
C SER A 922 -9.40 -28.68 -36.25
N PHE A 923 -8.66 -27.65 -36.68
CA PHE A 923 -9.20 -26.32 -36.97
C PHE A 923 -8.87 -25.83 -38.38
N ASP A 924 -9.83 -25.12 -38.97
CA ASP A 924 -9.71 -24.46 -40.28
C ASP A 924 -9.19 -23.03 -40.12
N TYR A 925 -9.63 -22.36 -39.06
CA TYR A 925 -9.26 -20.98 -38.75
C TYR A 925 -8.83 -20.82 -37.30
N ALA A 926 -7.97 -19.86 -37.03
CA ALA A 926 -7.62 -19.45 -35.67
C ALA A 926 -7.49 -17.94 -35.53
N ASN A 927 -7.81 -17.41 -34.35
CA ASN A 927 -7.51 -16.05 -33.92
C ASN A 927 -6.48 -16.10 -32.79
N LEU A 928 -5.35 -15.45 -32.99
CA LEU A 928 -4.24 -15.42 -32.05
C LEU A 928 -4.03 -13.97 -31.59
N SER A 929 -4.90 -13.51 -30.69
CA SER A 929 -4.94 -12.10 -30.28
C SER A 929 -3.83 -11.75 -29.29
N LEU A 930 -3.87 -12.25 -28.04
CA LEU A 930 -2.89 -11.86 -27.00
C LEU A 930 -1.86 -12.94 -26.68
N ALA A 931 -1.96 -14.14 -27.25
CA ALA A 931 -1.02 -15.22 -26.94
C ALA A 931 0.44 -14.83 -27.21
N LEU A 932 0.72 -14.23 -28.38
CA LEU A 932 2.08 -13.76 -28.72
C LEU A 932 2.51 -12.54 -27.89
N HIS A 933 1.57 -11.80 -27.32
CA HIS A 933 1.86 -10.69 -26.41
C HIS A 933 2.42 -11.19 -25.08
N TYR A 934 1.95 -12.35 -24.59
CA TYR A 934 2.42 -12.95 -23.33
C TYR A 934 3.73 -13.71 -23.49
N THR A 935 3.98 -14.35 -24.64
CA THR A 935 5.16 -15.23 -24.85
C THR A 935 6.52 -14.55 -24.60
N LYS A 936 7.39 -15.22 -23.85
CA LYS A 936 8.78 -14.81 -23.63
C LYS A 936 9.61 -15.08 -24.90
N PHE A 937 10.31 -14.06 -25.38
CA PHE A 937 11.18 -14.20 -26.55
C PHE A 937 12.49 -13.43 -26.35
N ILE A 938 13.48 -14.12 -25.76
CA ILE A 938 14.82 -13.60 -25.49
C ILE A 938 15.84 -14.60 -26.05
N PRO A 939 16.11 -14.56 -27.36
CA PRO A 939 17.01 -15.51 -28.03
C PRO A 939 18.40 -15.59 -27.40
N SER A 940 18.92 -14.46 -26.89
CA SER A 940 20.22 -14.42 -26.21
C SER A 940 20.28 -15.21 -24.90
N LYS A 941 19.13 -15.55 -24.32
CA LYS A 941 18.99 -16.38 -23.11
C LYS A 941 18.42 -17.78 -23.41
N GLY A 942 18.23 -18.13 -24.68
CA GLY A 942 17.61 -19.40 -25.07
C GLY A 942 16.09 -19.44 -24.91
N GLU A 943 15.43 -18.29 -24.78
CA GLU A 943 13.98 -18.21 -24.53
C GLU A 943 13.22 -18.03 -25.85
N TYR A 944 12.46 -19.05 -26.26
CA TYR A 944 11.84 -19.15 -27.60
C TYR A 944 10.32 -19.47 -27.57
N GLU A 945 9.59 -19.14 -26.50
CA GLU A 945 8.16 -19.51 -26.39
C GLU A 945 7.31 -19.06 -27.58
N ARG A 946 7.63 -17.90 -28.17
CA ARG A 946 6.95 -17.40 -29.37
C ARG A 946 7.03 -18.36 -30.56
N VAL A 947 8.17 -19.02 -30.74
CA VAL A 947 8.36 -20.07 -31.75
C VAL A 947 7.47 -21.25 -31.43
N LYS A 948 7.43 -21.65 -30.16
CA LYS A 948 6.64 -22.78 -29.68
C LYS A 948 5.13 -22.59 -29.92
N VAL A 949 4.59 -21.40 -29.64
CA VAL A 949 3.18 -21.07 -29.92
C VAL A 949 2.87 -21.17 -31.41
N LEU A 950 3.76 -20.68 -32.28
CA LEU A 950 3.57 -20.77 -33.74
C LEU A 950 3.72 -22.22 -34.24
N THR A 951 4.59 -23.02 -33.65
CA THR A 951 4.71 -24.47 -33.93
C THR A 951 3.43 -25.21 -33.52
N GLU A 952 2.90 -24.92 -32.33
CA GLU A 952 1.62 -25.48 -31.88
C GLU A 952 0.46 -25.05 -32.77
N MET A 953 0.46 -23.79 -33.22
CA MET A 953 -0.50 -23.31 -34.22
C MET A 953 -0.41 -24.10 -35.53
N ASN A 954 0.81 -24.45 -35.98
CA ASN A 954 0.97 -25.30 -37.15
C ASN A 954 0.33 -26.67 -36.90
N ARG A 955 0.61 -27.31 -35.76
CA ARG A 955 0.07 -28.63 -35.41
C ARG A 955 -1.46 -28.68 -35.44
N VAL A 956 -2.13 -27.68 -34.87
CA VAL A 956 -3.60 -27.71 -34.70
C VAL A 956 -4.37 -27.30 -35.95
N LEU A 957 -3.76 -26.54 -36.86
CA LEU A 957 -4.40 -26.15 -38.12
C LEU A 957 -4.34 -27.28 -39.17
N LYS A 958 -5.43 -27.43 -39.93
CA LYS A 958 -5.43 -28.25 -41.15
C LYS A 958 -4.49 -27.63 -42.19
N THR A 959 -3.99 -28.45 -43.11
CA THR A 959 -3.25 -27.93 -44.28
C THR A 959 -4.16 -27.00 -45.08
N GLY A 960 -3.69 -25.79 -45.41
CA GLY A 960 -4.48 -24.72 -46.01
C GLY A 960 -5.29 -23.88 -45.00
N GLY A 961 -5.35 -24.31 -43.73
CA GLY A 961 -5.95 -23.57 -42.63
C GLY A 961 -5.20 -22.28 -42.32
N LYS A 962 -5.89 -21.30 -41.75
CA LYS A 962 -5.40 -19.92 -41.62
C LYS A 962 -5.47 -19.41 -40.18
N THR A 963 -4.49 -18.63 -39.75
CA THR A 963 -4.54 -17.93 -38.46
C THR A 963 -4.39 -16.43 -38.64
N VAL A 964 -5.23 -15.67 -37.95
CA VAL A 964 -5.21 -14.22 -37.93
C VAL A 964 -4.57 -13.77 -36.62
N ILE A 965 -3.49 -13.01 -36.72
CA ILE A 965 -2.74 -12.44 -35.61
C ILE A 965 -2.96 -10.93 -35.64
N ASN A 966 -3.54 -10.37 -34.57
CA ASN A 966 -3.78 -8.93 -34.47
C ASN A 966 -2.95 -8.36 -33.30
N LEU A 967 -1.88 -7.63 -33.65
CA LEU A 967 -0.95 -7.08 -32.66
C LEU A 967 -1.55 -5.85 -31.97
N MET A 968 -1.36 -5.75 -30.65
CA MET A 968 -1.76 -4.55 -29.91
C MET A 968 -1.15 -3.27 -30.49
N TYR A 969 -1.86 -2.14 -30.38
CA TYR A 969 -1.47 -0.84 -30.96
C TYR A 969 -0.08 -0.33 -30.58
N SER A 970 0.43 -0.77 -29.42
CA SER A 970 1.75 -0.43 -28.89
C SER A 970 2.88 -1.32 -29.44
N LEU A 971 2.55 -2.29 -30.29
CA LEU A 971 3.43 -3.28 -30.87
C LEU A 971 3.40 -3.22 -32.40
N ASP A 972 4.56 -3.44 -33.00
CA ASP A 972 4.69 -3.62 -34.43
C ASP A 972 5.87 -4.56 -34.73
N LEU A 973 5.89 -5.13 -35.94
CA LEU A 973 6.99 -5.95 -36.44
C LEU A 973 8.25 -5.08 -36.56
N ARG A 974 9.38 -5.61 -36.06
CA ARG A 974 10.69 -4.98 -36.26
C ARG A 974 11.11 -5.07 -37.72
N ASP A 975 10.91 -6.24 -38.33
CA ASP A 975 11.27 -6.52 -39.73
C ASP A 975 10.24 -7.49 -40.33
N VAL A 976 9.46 -7.00 -41.28
CA VAL A 976 8.35 -7.75 -41.90
C VAL A 976 8.87 -8.85 -42.83
N GLU A 977 9.94 -8.58 -43.58
CA GLU A 977 10.48 -9.54 -44.54
C GLU A 977 11.16 -10.71 -43.82
N LYS A 978 11.90 -10.43 -42.75
CA LYS A 978 12.44 -11.48 -41.88
C LYS A 978 11.34 -12.29 -41.20
N PHE A 979 10.23 -11.66 -40.81
CA PHE A 979 9.10 -12.40 -40.28
C PHE A 979 8.50 -13.37 -41.31
N LYS A 980 8.38 -12.96 -42.58
CA LYS A 980 7.94 -13.85 -43.67
C LYS A 980 8.88 -15.04 -43.86
N GLU A 981 10.19 -14.85 -43.72
CA GLU A 981 11.17 -15.93 -43.77
C GLU A 981 10.99 -16.92 -42.62
N VAL A 982 10.79 -16.42 -41.39
CA VAL A 982 10.52 -17.28 -40.23
C VAL A 982 9.20 -18.03 -40.36
N ALA A 983 8.14 -17.37 -40.87
CA ALA A 983 6.87 -18.02 -41.14
C ALA A 983 7.04 -19.22 -42.09
N ARG A 984 7.83 -19.06 -43.17
CA ARG A 984 8.15 -20.15 -44.13
C ARG A 984 8.88 -21.32 -43.46
N VAL A 985 9.81 -21.03 -42.56
CA VAL A 985 10.51 -22.06 -41.76
C VAL A 985 9.51 -22.84 -40.91
N LEU A 986 8.55 -22.15 -40.29
CA LEU A 986 7.47 -22.73 -39.47
C LEU A 986 6.31 -23.32 -40.30
N GLY A 987 6.50 -23.53 -41.60
CA GLY A 987 5.52 -24.18 -42.47
C GLY A 987 4.33 -23.30 -42.86
N PHE A 988 4.44 -21.98 -42.69
CA PHE A 988 3.43 -21.00 -43.04
C PHE A 988 3.81 -20.12 -44.23
N GLU A 989 2.81 -19.61 -44.91
CA GLU A 989 2.91 -18.49 -45.84
C GLU A 989 2.16 -17.29 -45.27
N VAL A 990 2.75 -16.09 -45.35
CA VAL A 990 2.06 -14.85 -44.98
C VAL A 990 1.19 -14.42 -46.16
N LEU A 991 -0.11 -14.29 -45.95
CA LEU A 991 -1.04 -13.79 -46.96
C LEU A 991 -0.99 -12.27 -46.97
N ASP A 992 -0.21 -11.68 -47.88
CA ASP A 992 0.00 -10.23 -47.96
C ASP A 992 -1.31 -9.45 -48.18
N GLU A 993 -2.26 -10.00 -48.94
CA GLU A 993 -3.60 -9.43 -49.10
C GLU A 993 -4.37 -9.25 -47.78
N TYR A 994 -4.12 -10.14 -46.81
CA TYR A 994 -4.75 -10.18 -45.48
C TYR A 994 -3.79 -9.78 -44.35
N SER A 995 -2.66 -9.15 -44.69
CA SER A 995 -1.64 -8.75 -43.71
C SER A 995 -1.23 -7.30 -43.95
N GLY A 996 -1.38 -6.44 -42.95
CA GLY A 996 -1.11 -5.01 -43.13
C GLY A 996 -1.33 -4.19 -41.87
N GLU A 997 -1.00 -2.91 -41.96
CA GLU A 997 -1.42 -1.96 -40.94
C GLU A 997 -2.91 -1.65 -41.08
N VAL A 998 -3.58 -1.62 -39.94
CA VAL A 998 -4.98 -1.19 -39.83
C VAL A 998 -5.01 0.11 -39.03
N GLU A 999 -5.54 1.16 -39.63
CA GLU A 999 -5.69 2.47 -38.98
C GLU A 999 -7.11 3.00 -39.23
N VAL A 1000 -7.82 3.31 -38.14
CA VAL A 1000 -9.19 3.85 -38.18
C VAL A 1000 -9.17 5.21 -37.50
N GLY A 1001 -8.80 6.23 -38.27
CA GLY A 1001 -8.55 7.59 -37.77
C GLY A 1001 -7.60 7.58 -36.58
N ASN A 1002 -7.93 8.34 -35.52
CA ASN A 1002 -7.18 8.34 -34.26
C ASN A 1002 -7.71 7.33 -33.22
N GLN A 1003 -8.70 6.51 -33.60
CA GLN A 1003 -9.48 5.68 -32.68
C GLN A 1003 -8.84 4.30 -32.49
N TYR A 1004 -8.42 3.67 -33.59
CA TYR A 1004 -7.85 2.33 -33.54
C TYR A 1004 -6.63 2.23 -34.45
N LYS A 1005 -5.59 1.56 -33.97
CA LYS A 1005 -4.44 1.16 -34.77
C LYS A 1005 -3.98 -0.23 -34.36
N SER A 1006 -3.66 -1.08 -35.33
CA SER A 1006 -2.97 -2.35 -35.11
C SER A 1006 -2.25 -2.82 -36.37
N ARG A 1007 -1.49 -3.90 -36.26
CA ARG A 1007 -0.99 -4.66 -37.41
C ARG A 1007 -1.63 -6.04 -37.41
N ILE A 1008 -2.20 -6.42 -38.55
CA ILE A 1008 -2.73 -7.75 -38.79
C ILE A 1008 -1.73 -8.55 -39.60
N ILE A 1009 -1.56 -9.81 -39.24
CA ILE A 1009 -0.76 -10.78 -39.96
C ILE A 1009 -1.62 -12.04 -40.10
N THR A 1010 -1.86 -12.45 -41.35
CA THR A 1010 -2.60 -13.67 -41.64
C THR A 1010 -1.63 -14.72 -42.18
N LEU A 1011 -1.55 -15.86 -41.50
CA LEU A 1011 -0.71 -16.99 -41.90
C LEU A 1011 -1.57 -18.12 -42.45
N GLN A 1012 -1.16 -18.70 -43.57
CA GLN A 1012 -1.73 -19.93 -44.11
C GLN A 1012 -0.76 -21.09 -43.92
N LYS A 1013 -1.24 -22.21 -43.38
CA LYS A 1013 -0.44 -23.42 -43.24
C LYS A 1013 -0.21 -24.06 -44.61
N GLN A 1014 1.05 -24.20 -45.00
CA GLN A 1014 1.45 -24.85 -46.26
C GLN A 1014 1.87 -26.30 -46.05
N ARG A 1015 2.58 -26.56 -44.95
CA ARG A 1015 3.09 -27.90 -44.62
C ARG A 1015 3.13 -28.13 -43.12
N ASP A 1016 3.14 -29.41 -42.74
CA ASP A 1016 3.46 -29.81 -41.39
C ASP A 1016 4.95 -29.55 -41.10
N ILE A 1017 5.25 -29.31 -39.83
CA ILE A 1017 6.62 -29.24 -39.34
C ILE A 1017 7.04 -30.65 -38.93
N GLU A 1018 8.12 -31.17 -39.54
CA GLU A 1018 8.66 -32.50 -39.25
C GLU A 1018 9.66 -32.50 -38.08
N GLU A 1019 10.23 -31.33 -37.77
CA GLU A 1019 11.26 -31.14 -36.73
C GLU A 1019 10.65 -30.65 -35.40
N GLY A 1020 11.27 -31.02 -34.27
CA GLY A 1020 10.90 -30.50 -32.95
C GLY A 1020 11.18 -28.99 -32.85
N PHE A 1021 10.47 -28.29 -31.96
CA PHE A 1021 10.64 -26.84 -31.80
C PHE A 1021 12.05 -26.46 -31.36
N GLU A 1022 12.72 -27.33 -30.58
CA GLU A 1022 14.11 -27.12 -30.14
C GLU A 1022 15.06 -27.05 -31.34
N THR A 1023 14.92 -27.98 -32.28
CA THR A 1023 15.72 -28.04 -33.52
C THR A 1023 15.44 -26.85 -34.43
N LEU A 1024 14.18 -26.43 -34.55
CA LEU A 1024 13.81 -25.23 -35.30
C LEU A 1024 14.38 -23.94 -34.68
N ALA A 1025 14.38 -23.84 -33.35
CA ALA A 1025 14.93 -22.70 -32.63
C ALA A 1025 16.45 -22.60 -32.78
N GLU A 1026 17.16 -23.74 -32.78
CA GLU A 1026 18.61 -23.82 -32.95
C GLU A 1026 19.07 -23.58 -34.40
N ASN A 1027 18.28 -24.04 -35.38
CA ASN A 1027 18.57 -23.91 -36.81
C ASN A 1027 18.22 -22.54 -37.38
N MET A 1028 17.43 -21.71 -36.67
CA MET A 1028 17.19 -20.33 -37.08
C MET A 1028 18.47 -19.50 -36.93
N SER A 1029 18.98 -18.97 -38.04
CA SER A 1029 20.12 -18.06 -38.03
C SER A 1029 19.84 -16.84 -37.12
N LYS A 1030 20.89 -16.26 -36.52
CA LYS A 1030 20.78 -15.01 -35.75
C LYS A 1030 20.07 -13.89 -36.51
N ASP A 1031 20.18 -13.90 -37.85
CA ASP A 1031 19.51 -12.93 -38.72
C ASP A 1031 18.01 -13.20 -38.88
N ASN A 1032 17.54 -14.45 -38.87
CA ASN A 1032 16.13 -14.81 -39.03
C ASN A 1032 15.34 -14.57 -37.74
N ILE A 1033 15.94 -14.80 -36.57
CA ILE A 1033 15.35 -14.61 -35.24
C ILE A 1033 14.84 -13.17 -34.99
N ASP A 1034 15.42 -12.17 -35.66
CA ASP A 1034 14.99 -10.78 -35.56
C ASP A 1034 13.57 -10.54 -36.11
N GLY A 1035 13.10 -11.39 -37.04
CA GLY A 1035 11.74 -11.31 -37.61
C GLY A 1035 10.64 -11.53 -36.57
N LEU A 1036 10.91 -12.29 -35.51
CA LEU A 1036 9.97 -12.50 -34.42
C LEU A 1036 10.02 -11.40 -33.35
N LYS A 1037 10.89 -10.40 -33.45
CA LYS A 1037 10.98 -9.32 -32.44
C LYS A 1037 9.97 -8.21 -32.71
N TRP A 1038 9.37 -7.72 -31.63
CA TRP A 1038 8.48 -6.56 -31.68
C TRP A 1038 9.25 -5.26 -31.43
N LYS A 1039 8.83 -4.17 -32.05
CA LYS A 1039 9.21 -2.80 -31.68
C LYS A 1039 8.04 -2.12 -30.95
N LYS A 1040 8.37 -1.23 -30.01
CA LYS A 1040 7.36 -0.38 -29.36
C LYS A 1040 7.00 0.78 -30.28
N THR A 1041 5.73 1.11 -30.36
CA THR A 1041 5.22 2.32 -31.02
C THR A 1041 4.77 3.32 -29.94
N SER A 1042 4.99 4.62 -30.18
CA SER A 1042 4.72 5.70 -29.21
C SER A 1042 3.54 6.59 -29.64
N LYS A 1043 2.38 5.98 -29.96
CA LYS A 1043 1.18 6.74 -30.31
C LYS A 1043 0.10 6.57 -29.25
N ALA A 1044 -0.38 7.69 -28.73
CA ALA A 1044 -1.57 7.74 -27.89
C ALA A 1044 -2.81 7.58 -28.78
N LEU A 1045 -3.62 6.55 -28.53
CA LEU A 1045 -4.93 6.41 -29.16
C LEU A 1045 -5.93 7.34 -28.45
N LYS A 1046 -6.80 8.00 -29.21
CA LYS A 1046 -7.89 8.82 -28.67
C LYS A 1046 -9.23 8.23 -29.09
N ASN A 1047 -10.15 8.07 -28.15
CA ASN A 1047 -11.45 7.41 -28.40
C ASN A 1047 -11.30 5.93 -28.83
N SER A 1048 -10.36 5.19 -28.23
CA SER A 1048 -10.17 3.75 -28.49
C SER A 1048 -11.38 2.87 -28.18
N ARG A 1049 -12.38 3.45 -27.50
CA ARG A 1049 -13.65 2.82 -27.15
C ARG A 1049 -14.79 3.05 -28.13
N LYS A 1050 -14.56 3.77 -29.22
CA LYS A 1050 -15.55 3.90 -30.30
C LYS A 1050 -15.59 2.60 -31.10
N ILE A 1051 -16.79 2.15 -31.43
CA ILE A 1051 -16.96 0.93 -32.22
C ILE A 1051 -16.43 1.18 -33.64
N VAL A 1052 -15.48 0.35 -34.07
CA VAL A 1052 -14.97 0.35 -35.44
C VAL A 1052 -16.02 -0.27 -36.36
N LYS A 1053 -16.40 0.45 -37.42
CA LYS A 1053 -17.42 0.03 -38.41
C LYS A 1053 -16.82 -0.42 -39.73
N GLU A 1054 -15.76 0.27 -40.13
CA GLU A 1054 -14.97 -0.08 -41.28
C GLU A 1054 -13.50 0.13 -40.93
N PHE A 1055 -12.64 -0.59 -41.62
CA PHE A 1055 -11.21 -0.37 -41.53
C PHE A 1055 -10.57 -0.47 -42.91
N GLU A 1056 -9.44 0.20 -43.07
CA GLU A 1056 -8.63 0.11 -44.28
C GLU A 1056 -7.40 -0.75 -43.97
N MET A 1057 -7.09 -1.66 -44.87
CA MET A 1057 -5.88 -2.47 -44.85
C MET A 1057 -5.38 -2.62 -46.29
N ASN A 1058 -4.12 -2.29 -46.54
CA ASN A 1058 -3.48 -2.38 -47.86
C ASN A 1058 -4.25 -1.64 -48.97
N GLY A 1059 -4.85 -0.49 -48.66
CA GLY A 1059 -5.64 0.30 -49.62
C GLY A 1059 -7.02 -0.29 -49.95
N GLN A 1060 -7.41 -1.40 -49.31
CA GLN A 1060 -8.76 -1.96 -49.41
C GLN A 1060 -9.58 -1.62 -48.17
N LYS A 1061 -10.85 -1.27 -48.38
CA LYS A 1061 -11.81 -1.04 -47.31
C LYS A 1061 -12.56 -2.31 -46.95
N TYR A 1062 -12.69 -2.57 -45.66
CA TYR A 1062 -13.39 -3.70 -45.07
C TYR A 1062 -14.52 -3.18 -44.19
N GLN A 1063 -15.73 -3.68 -44.39
CA GLN A 1063 -16.88 -3.41 -43.52
C GLN A 1063 -16.94 -4.47 -42.43
N ILE A 1064 -17.12 -4.04 -41.18
CA ILE A 1064 -17.31 -4.96 -40.05
C ILE A 1064 -18.68 -5.62 -40.17
N ASN A 1065 -18.69 -6.95 -40.13
CA ASN A 1065 -19.92 -7.73 -40.06
C ASN A 1065 -20.34 -7.87 -38.58
N PHE A 1066 -21.20 -6.98 -38.12
CA PHE A 1066 -21.67 -6.96 -36.73
C PHE A 1066 -22.69 -8.10 -36.47
N ASN A 1067 -22.64 -8.65 -35.25
CA ASN A 1067 -23.79 -9.39 -34.71
C ASN A 1067 -24.91 -8.45 -34.26
N GLU A 1068 -26.08 -9.00 -33.94
CA GLU A 1068 -27.26 -8.21 -33.55
C GLU A 1068 -27.00 -7.27 -32.36
N ASP A 1069 -26.26 -7.73 -31.35
CA ASP A 1069 -25.96 -6.97 -30.13
C ASP A 1069 -25.02 -5.78 -30.39
N ASP A 1070 -23.91 -6.03 -31.08
CA ASP A 1070 -22.93 -5.02 -31.46
C ASP A 1070 -23.52 -4.03 -32.48
N TYR A 1071 -24.36 -4.51 -33.41
CA TYR A 1071 -25.06 -3.65 -34.37
C TYR A 1071 -26.02 -2.70 -33.65
N SER A 1072 -26.81 -3.23 -32.71
CA SER A 1072 -27.72 -2.42 -31.88
C SER A 1072 -26.98 -1.37 -31.06
N LEU A 1073 -25.86 -1.75 -30.45
CA LEU A 1073 -25.00 -0.83 -29.70
C LEU A 1073 -24.37 0.25 -30.58
N MET A 1074 -23.90 -0.12 -31.77
CA MET A 1074 -23.31 0.78 -32.75
C MET A 1074 -24.33 1.80 -33.26
N LEU A 1075 -25.56 1.38 -33.56
CA LEU A 1075 -26.66 2.28 -33.93
C LEU A 1075 -27.03 3.24 -32.80
N GLU A 1076 -27.02 2.77 -31.55
CA GLU A 1076 -27.25 3.60 -30.38
C GLU A 1076 -26.16 4.68 -30.23
N GLU A 1077 -24.88 4.28 -30.32
CA GLU A 1077 -23.73 5.19 -30.30
C GLU A 1077 -23.78 6.22 -31.44
N GLU A 1078 -24.17 5.81 -32.65
CA GLU A 1078 -24.35 6.71 -33.79
C GLU A 1078 -25.45 7.74 -33.56
N LYS A 1079 -26.62 7.28 -33.11
CA LYS A 1079 -27.77 8.13 -32.83
C LYS A 1079 -27.42 9.18 -31.77
N VAL A 1080 -26.70 8.76 -30.72
CA VAL A 1080 -26.24 9.64 -29.65
C VAL A 1080 -25.13 10.58 -30.14
N THR A 1081 -24.22 10.13 -30.99
CA THR A 1081 -23.17 11.02 -31.54
C THR A 1081 -23.78 12.08 -32.47
N ALA A 1082 -24.64 11.65 -33.41
CA ALA A 1082 -25.30 12.52 -34.38
C ALA A 1082 -26.21 13.55 -33.69
N GLY A 1083 -26.92 13.16 -32.63
CA GLY A 1083 -27.76 14.08 -31.86
C GLY A 1083 -26.97 15.24 -31.25
N GLY A 1084 -25.80 14.98 -30.67
CA GLY A 1084 -25.02 16.04 -30.05
C GLY A 1084 -24.18 16.85 -31.04
N GLU A 1085 -23.70 16.25 -32.13
CA GLU A 1085 -23.10 17.01 -33.25
C GLU A 1085 -24.12 17.93 -33.93
N ARG A 1086 -25.39 17.49 -34.04
CA ARG A 1086 -26.48 18.35 -34.50
C ARG A 1086 -26.69 19.55 -33.57
N LEU A 1087 -26.72 19.33 -32.26
CA LEU A 1087 -26.81 20.44 -31.29
C LEU A 1087 -25.62 21.40 -31.42
N LYS A 1088 -24.41 20.87 -31.56
CA LYS A 1088 -23.20 21.66 -31.78
C LYS A 1088 -23.25 22.45 -33.09
N SER A 1089 -23.79 21.87 -34.16
CA SER A 1089 -23.98 22.55 -35.45
C SER A 1089 -24.99 23.69 -35.38
N ILE A 1090 -26.12 23.49 -34.68
CA ILE A 1090 -27.17 24.52 -34.50
C ILE A 1090 -26.64 25.72 -33.72
N TYR A 1091 -25.88 25.48 -32.64
CA TYR A 1091 -25.46 26.52 -31.70
C TYR A 1091 -23.99 26.96 -31.84
N GLY A 1092 -23.25 26.37 -32.78
CA GLY A 1092 -21.84 26.63 -33.09
C GLY A 1092 -20.83 26.06 -32.07
N LYS A 1093 -21.04 26.29 -30.77
CA LYS A 1093 -20.19 25.77 -29.67
C LYS A 1093 -21.06 25.16 -28.57
N ILE A 1094 -20.57 24.11 -27.90
CA ILE A 1094 -21.30 23.43 -26.82
C ILE A 1094 -21.75 24.40 -25.71
N LYS A 1095 -20.90 25.38 -25.38
CA LYS A 1095 -21.20 26.42 -24.38
C LYS A 1095 -22.43 27.28 -24.72
N ASN A 1096 -22.78 27.39 -26.01
CA ASN A 1096 -23.89 28.20 -26.50
C ASN A 1096 -25.21 27.43 -26.54
N ILE A 1097 -25.19 26.10 -26.34
CA ILE A 1097 -26.41 25.29 -26.38
C ILE A 1097 -27.28 25.68 -25.18
N PRO A 1098 -28.56 26.05 -25.39
CA PRO A 1098 -29.49 26.36 -24.31
C PRO A 1098 -29.65 25.19 -23.34
N LYS A 1099 -29.82 25.49 -22.04
CA LYS A 1099 -29.98 24.45 -21.02
C LYS A 1099 -31.19 23.54 -21.30
N GLU A 1100 -32.29 24.12 -21.76
CA GLU A 1100 -33.53 23.42 -22.12
C GLU A 1100 -33.29 22.36 -23.21
N ASP A 1101 -32.51 22.69 -24.25
CA ASP A 1101 -32.24 21.77 -25.36
C ASP A 1101 -31.31 20.62 -24.95
N ILE A 1102 -30.37 20.88 -24.04
CA ILE A 1102 -29.52 19.83 -23.45
C ILE A 1102 -30.41 18.81 -22.72
N VAL A 1103 -31.33 19.31 -21.89
CA VAL A 1103 -32.25 18.47 -21.10
C VAL A 1103 -33.23 17.72 -22.00
N HIS A 1104 -33.89 18.39 -22.94
CA HIS A 1104 -34.83 17.76 -23.87
C HIS A 1104 -34.18 16.68 -24.73
N SER A 1105 -32.92 16.89 -25.10
CA SER A 1105 -32.16 15.93 -25.90
C SER A 1105 -31.58 14.78 -25.05
N GLY A 1106 -31.72 14.84 -23.72
CA GLY A 1106 -31.22 13.84 -22.78
C GLY A 1106 -29.69 13.77 -22.73
N TYR A 1107 -29.00 14.88 -22.99
CA TYR A 1107 -27.54 14.98 -22.76
C TYR A 1107 -27.26 15.59 -21.40
N VAL A 1108 -26.06 15.35 -20.91
CA VAL A 1108 -25.46 16.07 -19.79
C VAL A 1108 -24.34 16.95 -20.33
N ARG A 1109 -24.37 18.24 -20.05
CA ARG A 1109 -23.28 19.17 -20.33
C ARG A 1109 -22.48 19.45 -19.07
N ILE A 1110 -21.16 19.40 -19.15
CA ILE A 1110 -20.25 19.67 -18.03
C ILE A 1110 -19.13 20.59 -18.49
N LEU A 1111 -18.70 21.50 -17.63
CA LEU A 1111 -17.51 22.33 -17.79
C LEU A 1111 -16.29 21.60 -17.23
N LEU A 1112 -15.37 21.20 -18.10
CA LEU A 1112 -14.10 20.59 -17.72
C LEU A 1112 -12.94 21.54 -18.08
N GLY A 1113 -12.28 22.07 -17.05
CA GLY A 1113 -11.26 23.11 -17.22
C GLY A 1113 -11.86 24.38 -17.85
N LYS A 1114 -11.59 24.62 -19.14
CA LYS A 1114 -12.12 25.78 -19.89
C LYS A 1114 -13.13 25.40 -20.98
N ASN A 1115 -13.44 24.11 -21.16
CA ASN A 1115 -14.24 23.62 -22.26
C ASN A 1115 -15.51 22.93 -21.75
N TYR A 1116 -16.64 23.21 -22.40
CA TYR A 1116 -17.86 22.44 -22.18
C TYR A 1116 -17.86 21.21 -23.06
N VAL A 1117 -18.29 20.10 -22.49
CA VAL A 1117 -18.42 18.79 -23.13
C VAL A 1117 -19.84 18.27 -22.93
N LEU A 1118 -20.38 17.58 -23.92
CA LEU A 1118 -21.65 16.86 -23.83
C LEU A 1118 -21.39 15.38 -23.63
N PHE A 1119 -22.22 14.77 -22.81
CA PHE A 1119 -22.20 13.37 -22.47
C PHE A 1119 -23.59 12.78 -22.59
N LYS A 1120 -23.67 11.50 -22.93
CA LYS A 1120 -24.90 10.73 -22.84
C LYS A 1120 -24.57 9.26 -22.66
N SER A 1121 -25.16 8.66 -21.64
CA SER A 1121 -25.04 7.22 -21.39
C SER A 1121 -25.72 6.44 -22.52
N LEU A 1122 -25.11 5.33 -22.92
CA LEU A 1122 -25.76 4.30 -23.72
C LEU A 1122 -26.55 3.39 -22.76
N GLY A 1123 -27.34 2.43 -23.25
CA GLY A 1123 -28.13 1.53 -22.39
C GLY A 1123 -27.31 0.93 -21.23
N LYS A 1124 -27.97 0.53 -20.12
CA LYS A 1124 -27.29 0.14 -18.87
C LYS A 1124 -26.04 -0.73 -19.09
N GLY A 1125 -24.87 -0.24 -18.65
CA GLY A 1125 -23.59 -0.96 -18.72
C GLY A 1125 -22.89 -0.94 -20.09
N LYS A 1126 -23.39 -0.15 -21.06
CA LYS A 1126 -22.86 -0.07 -22.43
C LYS A 1126 -21.91 1.13 -22.66
N GLY A 1127 -21.53 1.84 -21.60
CA GLY A 1127 -20.61 2.98 -21.59
C GLY A 1127 -21.24 4.32 -22.02
N VAL A 1128 -20.40 5.35 -22.19
CA VAL A 1128 -20.83 6.74 -22.43
C VAL A 1128 -20.31 7.28 -23.76
N VAL A 1129 -21.12 8.09 -24.46
CA VAL A 1129 -20.66 8.89 -25.62
C VAL A 1129 -20.32 10.31 -25.18
N ILE A 1130 -19.15 10.78 -25.60
CA ILE A 1130 -18.61 12.09 -25.27
C ILE A 1130 -18.45 12.92 -26.54
N ILE A 1131 -18.90 14.17 -26.50
CA ILE A 1131 -18.83 15.13 -27.61
C ILE A 1131 -18.15 16.40 -27.09
N LYS A 1132 -17.06 16.79 -27.76
CA LYS A 1132 -16.17 17.89 -27.34
C LYS A 1132 -16.24 19.09 -28.27
#